data_AF-A0A662LC11-F1
#
_entry.id   AF-A0A662LC11-F1
#
_cell.length_a   1.000
_cell.length_b   1.000
_cell.length_c   1.000
_cell.angle_alpha   90.00
_cell.angle_beta   90.00
_cell.angle_gamma   90.00
#
_symmetry.space_group_name_H-M   'P 1'
#
loop_
_entity.id
_entity.type
_entity.pdbx_description
1 polymer ?
#
loop_
_entity_poly.entity_id
_entity_poly.type
_entity_poly.pdbx_seq_one_letter_code
_entity_poly.pdbx_strand_id
1 'polypeptide(L)'
;MIVRVALLIISFILFLPVAESFDVAIKWVKVDKETVYDGELVEIKARVERIEGNESFAVSFYYDEIDSSHLIGRVHYDSINYYRLPSIIWDTKNKVGKHRIIVCVKDDNESNSIAYCNVTVLSCKKANLLISEVYYHCYPHRNNEYIAILNAGDKEVNLEGYYITTQPWKRIDKQNKIIFPKYILKPGEKIYITQNGTSFKEDTGFDADYEYYNCSSLPDMKRVGSFILSNEGGVVCLKNKYNHTIDVVVYGNAYFNEGWSGESVHNVAEGIVLKRKDAIDTNTSKDWEYNRTYVIGQSDFPPFYGEATFAIAFCSPDCSYDIVANEIKNASFLLINLYLFTNPFLAEILNKSNAEIRILLDGNVYGGIPMEERYIAYMLSKKAEIRYMLNDEENGIYKRYKYDHAKYVVLDNGFIIHSANWAKSGIPKDNTYGNREWGIVVKSENGSEFLKKVFYYDWNYRDCVEYNETSFTHGKPPEDFSISYYVPKGNYKPKFDALKINTTFNFSIILAPDNAEEEIINLIKGAKEEILVEQAYIQLEWEGGLNPFIREVLNRNKSGIKVYVILNKYEYGWSSVINKETKEFLEENGIKVKLHSQYTIHNKGLIIDGEKVLISSINWGENSVRRNREIGVVVEDKNIASYFEDIFWYAWNYKVEKTEGGIEIFYTLIAFLLIILRRRIK
;
A
#
# COMPACT_ATOMS: atom_id res chain seq x y z
N MET A 1 -28.34 -15.49 96.08
CA MET A 1 -28.28 -15.88 97.51
C MET A 1 -27.09 -16.81 97.69
N ILE A 2 -26.06 -16.36 98.41
CA ILE A 2 -25.22 -17.17 99.32
C ILE A 2 -24.18 -18.17 98.71
N VAL A 3 -22.89 -17.81 98.91
CA VAL A 3 -21.77 -18.61 99.50
C VAL A 3 -21.26 -19.86 98.71
N ARG A 4 -20.03 -19.84 98.15
CA ARG A 4 -18.69 -20.13 98.76
C ARG A 4 -18.38 -21.64 98.94
N VAL A 5 -17.23 -22.04 98.36
CA VAL A 5 -16.13 -22.86 98.95
C VAL A 5 -16.32 -24.38 99.04
N ALA A 6 -15.54 -25.15 98.26
CA ALA A 6 -14.33 -25.89 98.73
C ALA A 6 -13.85 -26.98 97.76
N LEU A 7 -12.55 -26.88 97.45
CA LEU A 7 -11.57 -27.86 96.93
C LEU A 7 -11.79 -29.36 97.19
N LEU A 8 -11.44 -30.18 96.19
CA LEU A 8 -10.59 -31.37 96.37
C LEU A 8 -9.90 -31.78 95.04
N ILE A 9 -8.69 -32.31 95.19
CA ILE A 9 -7.58 -32.39 94.22
C ILE A 9 -7.62 -33.72 93.43
N ILE A 10 -7.01 -33.70 92.24
CA ILE A 10 -6.35 -34.78 91.47
C ILE A 10 -7.07 -35.17 90.15
N SER A 11 -6.27 -35.20 89.07
CA SER A 11 -6.53 -35.75 87.73
C SER A 11 -7.22 -34.82 86.71
N PHE A 12 -6.44 -33.98 86.02
CA PHE A 12 -6.69 -33.67 84.59
C PHE A 12 -5.36 -33.40 83.90
N ILE A 13 -4.70 -34.49 83.49
CA ILE A 13 -3.77 -34.51 82.36
C ILE A 13 -4.57 -35.14 81.20
N LEU A 14 -4.45 -34.53 80.01
CA LEU A 14 -4.81 -35.04 78.68
C LEU A 14 -6.29 -35.25 78.37
N PHE A 15 -6.82 -34.42 77.48
CA PHE A 15 -7.25 -34.81 76.12
C PHE A 15 -7.40 -33.51 75.30
N LEU A 16 -6.28 -33.00 74.79
CA LEU A 16 -6.33 -32.28 73.52
C LEU A 16 -6.77 -33.32 72.48
N PRO A 17 -7.70 -33.02 71.56
CA PRO A 17 -7.91 -33.90 70.43
C PRO A 17 -6.57 -34.03 69.70
N VAL A 18 -6.11 -35.27 69.55
CA VAL A 18 -5.01 -35.59 68.64
C VAL A 18 -5.48 -35.13 67.27
N ALA A 19 -4.76 -34.22 66.63
CA ALA A 19 -4.96 -33.95 65.20
C ALA A 19 -4.76 -35.29 64.48
N GLU A 20 -5.75 -35.75 63.72
CA GLU A 20 -5.55 -36.92 62.87
C GLU A 20 -4.35 -36.61 61.96
N SER A 21 -3.31 -37.44 62.01
CA SER A 21 -2.14 -37.28 61.15
C SER A 21 -2.55 -37.51 59.70
N PHE A 22 -2.23 -36.55 58.84
CA PHE A 22 -2.39 -36.70 57.40
C PHE A 22 -1.02 -36.97 56.78
N ASP A 23 -0.85 -38.14 56.16
CA ASP A 23 0.41 -38.59 55.55
C ASP A 23 0.15 -39.22 54.17
N VAL A 24 0.83 -38.71 53.15
CA VAL A 24 0.81 -39.27 51.79
C VAL A 24 2.22 -39.44 51.23
N ALA A 25 2.45 -40.55 50.54
CA ALA A 25 3.74 -40.84 49.92
C ALA A 25 3.71 -40.60 48.40
N ILE A 26 4.72 -39.93 47.86
CA ILE A 26 4.91 -39.87 46.40
C ILE A 26 5.74 -41.07 45.96
N LYS A 27 5.07 -42.05 45.36
CA LYS A 27 5.67 -43.33 44.97
C LYS A 27 6.63 -43.20 43.78
N TRP A 28 6.28 -42.35 42.82
CA TRP A 28 7.12 -42.04 41.66
C TRP A 28 6.66 -40.74 40.99
N VAL A 29 7.59 -40.14 40.25
CA VAL A 29 7.36 -39.06 39.29
C VAL A 29 7.92 -39.52 37.95
N LYS A 30 7.16 -39.30 36.87
CA LYS A 30 7.56 -39.65 35.51
C LYS A 30 7.19 -38.51 34.56
N VAL A 31 8.00 -38.39 33.52
CA VAL A 31 7.72 -37.53 32.37
C VAL A 31 7.45 -38.40 31.15
N ASP A 32 6.65 -37.89 30.22
CA ASP A 32 6.44 -38.53 28.92
C ASP A 32 7.70 -38.45 28.02
N LYS A 33 8.55 -37.44 28.24
CA LYS A 33 9.81 -37.23 27.51
C LYS A 33 10.93 -36.79 28.46
N GLU A 34 12.05 -37.50 28.42
CA GLU A 34 13.24 -37.17 29.24
C GLU A 34 14.18 -36.17 28.55
N THR A 35 14.09 -36.06 27.22
CA THR A 35 14.84 -35.08 26.42
C THR A 35 13.90 -34.40 25.45
N VAL A 36 13.87 -33.07 25.48
CA VAL A 36 13.01 -32.23 24.65
C VAL A 36 13.77 -31.02 24.13
N TYR A 37 13.24 -30.36 23.11
CA TYR A 37 13.70 -29.04 22.71
C TYR A 37 13.02 -27.94 23.52
N ASP A 38 13.72 -26.82 23.69
CA ASP A 38 13.21 -25.60 24.30
C ASP A 38 11.85 -25.19 23.68
N GLY A 39 10.82 -25.11 24.52
CA GLY A 39 9.44 -24.75 24.16
C GLY A 39 8.53 -25.93 23.80
N GLU A 40 9.02 -27.17 23.87
CA GLU A 40 8.17 -28.35 23.88
C GLU A 40 7.38 -28.48 25.19
N LEU A 41 6.21 -29.12 25.08
CA LEU A 41 5.40 -29.51 26.22
C LEU A 41 5.86 -30.89 26.74
N VAL A 42 5.97 -30.98 28.07
CA VAL A 42 6.28 -32.21 28.81
C VAL A 42 5.12 -32.50 29.75
N GLU A 43 4.53 -33.69 29.66
CA GLU A 43 3.52 -34.16 30.62
C GLU A 43 4.23 -34.82 31.81
N ILE A 44 4.05 -34.25 33.00
CA ILE A 44 4.58 -34.77 34.26
C ILE A 44 3.46 -35.46 35.01
N LYS A 45 3.66 -36.73 35.34
CA LYS A 45 2.74 -37.54 36.17
C LYS A 45 3.42 -37.95 37.45
N ALA A 46 2.66 -37.99 38.54
CA ALA A 46 3.10 -38.63 39.77
C ALA A 46 2.08 -39.67 40.23
N ARG A 47 2.51 -40.59 41.09
CA ARG A 47 1.61 -41.45 41.86
C ARG A 47 1.73 -41.11 43.32
N VAL A 48 0.64 -40.64 43.89
CA VAL A 48 0.51 -40.32 45.32
C VAL A 48 -0.29 -41.43 45.96
N GLU A 49 0.25 -42.07 47.00
CA GLU A 49 -0.37 -43.16 47.74
C GLU A 49 -0.73 -42.67 49.14
N ARG A 50 -1.88 -43.11 49.63
CA ARG A 50 -2.31 -42.80 51.00
C ARG A 50 -1.49 -43.61 51.99
N ILE A 51 -0.97 -42.96 53.03
CA ILE A 51 -0.38 -43.62 54.19
C ILE A 51 -1.37 -43.54 55.36
N GLU A 52 -1.76 -42.33 55.77
CA GLU A 52 -2.65 -42.09 56.91
C GLU A 52 -3.53 -40.83 56.70
N GLY A 53 -4.66 -40.73 57.40
CA GLY A 53 -5.60 -39.60 57.28
C GLY A 53 -6.40 -39.60 55.97
N ASN A 54 -7.38 -38.71 55.84
CA ASN A 54 -8.14 -38.51 54.59
C ASN A 54 -8.63 -37.07 54.49
N GLU A 55 -7.69 -36.16 54.30
CA GLU A 55 -7.95 -34.73 54.19
C GLU A 55 -7.80 -34.24 52.74
N SER A 56 -8.22 -32.99 52.49
CA SER A 56 -7.95 -32.32 51.23
C SER A 56 -6.48 -31.95 51.13
N PHE A 57 -5.85 -32.18 49.98
CA PHE A 57 -4.43 -31.90 49.77
C PHE A 57 -4.16 -31.39 48.36
N ALA A 58 -2.97 -30.80 48.17
CA ALA A 58 -2.50 -30.31 46.89
C ALA A 58 -1.17 -30.97 46.53
N VAL A 59 -1.09 -31.51 45.33
CA VAL A 59 0.16 -31.99 44.75
C VAL A 59 0.76 -30.85 43.95
N SER A 60 1.92 -30.37 44.37
CA SER A 60 2.64 -29.26 43.74
C SER A 60 3.79 -29.79 42.89
N PHE A 61 3.94 -29.23 41.69
CA PHE A 61 4.97 -29.59 40.72
C PHE A 61 5.90 -28.40 40.53
N TYR A 62 7.21 -28.63 40.61
CA TYR A 62 8.26 -27.63 40.50
C TYR A 62 9.35 -28.12 39.54
N TYR A 63 10.18 -27.20 39.04
CA TYR A 63 11.45 -27.52 38.39
C TYR A 63 12.60 -26.89 39.20
N ASP A 64 13.69 -27.62 39.41
CA ASP A 64 14.93 -27.26 40.11
C ASP A 64 14.82 -26.96 41.62
N GLU A 65 13.94 -26.03 42.02
CA GLU A 65 13.78 -25.52 43.38
C GLU A 65 12.31 -25.46 43.81
N ILE A 66 12.03 -25.60 45.12
CA ILE A 66 10.67 -25.54 45.68
C ILE A 66 10.37 -24.10 46.11
N ASP A 67 10.03 -23.25 45.14
CA ASP A 67 9.60 -21.87 45.37
C ASP A 67 8.56 -21.40 44.35
N SER A 68 8.04 -20.18 44.52
CA SER A 68 7.00 -19.63 43.65
C SER A 68 7.45 -19.38 42.21
N SER A 69 8.73 -19.06 41.97
CA SER A 69 9.28 -18.82 40.63
C SER A 69 9.50 -20.11 39.83
N HIS A 70 9.64 -21.23 40.54
CA HIS A 70 9.87 -22.56 40.01
C HIS A 70 8.61 -23.45 39.95
N LEU A 71 7.48 -22.96 40.46
CA LEU A 71 6.21 -23.66 40.46
C LEU A 71 5.66 -23.85 39.03
N ILE A 72 5.52 -25.10 38.60
CA ILE A 72 4.86 -25.50 37.36
C ILE A 72 3.34 -25.44 37.54
N GLY A 73 2.85 -25.89 38.70
CA GLY A 73 1.45 -25.75 39.10
C GLY A 73 1.02 -26.77 40.15
N ARG A 74 -0.29 -26.82 40.44
CA ARG A 74 -0.86 -27.64 41.51
C ARG A 74 -2.09 -28.41 41.04
N VAL A 75 -2.25 -29.63 41.56
CA VAL A 75 -3.45 -30.45 41.40
C VAL A 75 -4.07 -30.66 42.79
N HIS A 76 -5.33 -30.26 42.94
CA HIS A 76 -6.06 -30.33 44.21
C HIS A 76 -6.96 -31.56 44.26
N TYR A 77 -7.03 -32.19 45.42
CA TYR A 77 -7.93 -33.29 45.70
C TYR A 77 -8.62 -33.08 47.04
N ASP A 78 -9.92 -33.34 47.09
CA ASP A 78 -10.69 -33.26 48.35
C ASP A 78 -10.41 -34.44 49.29
N SER A 79 -9.92 -35.56 48.74
CA SER A 79 -9.63 -36.81 49.48
C SER A 79 -8.81 -37.81 48.64
N ILE A 80 -8.20 -38.78 49.33
CA ILE A 80 -7.48 -39.91 48.74
C ILE A 80 -7.93 -41.23 49.39
N ASN A 81 -8.38 -42.19 48.57
CA ASN A 81 -8.79 -43.50 49.09
C ASN A 81 -7.59 -44.46 49.15
N TYR A 82 -7.02 -44.80 47.99
CA TYR A 82 -5.81 -45.65 47.87
C TYR A 82 -4.66 -44.89 47.22
N TYR A 83 -4.87 -44.36 46.02
CA TYR A 83 -3.88 -43.55 45.32
C TYR A 83 -4.54 -42.50 44.41
N ARG A 84 -3.79 -41.48 44.03
CA ARG A 84 -4.11 -40.51 42.97
C ARG A 84 -2.99 -40.47 41.93
N LEU A 85 -3.34 -40.10 40.69
CA LEU A 85 -2.40 -39.91 39.58
C LEU A 85 -2.47 -38.46 39.07
N PRO A 86 -1.97 -37.48 39.84
CA PRO A 86 -1.89 -36.10 39.39
C PRO A 86 -1.02 -35.99 38.13
N SER A 87 -1.46 -35.15 37.19
CA SER A 87 -0.74 -34.83 35.96
C SER A 87 -0.75 -33.33 35.73
N ILE A 88 0.37 -32.78 35.24
CA ILE A 88 0.47 -31.40 34.77
C ILE A 88 1.31 -31.32 33.51
N ILE A 89 1.07 -30.30 32.69
CA ILE A 89 1.86 -30.04 31.49
C ILE A 89 2.80 -28.87 31.78
N TRP A 90 4.09 -29.10 31.60
CA TRP A 90 5.15 -28.10 31.70
C TRP A 90 5.53 -27.58 30.31
N ASP A 91 5.52 -26.26 30.13
CA ASP A 91 6.05 -25.58 28.95
C ASP A 91 7.52 -25.24 29.20
N THR A 92 8.42 -25.85 28.42
CA THR A 92 9.87 -25.73 28.61
C THR A 92 10.48 -24.48 27.97
N LYS A 93 9.65 -23.55 27.49
CA LYS A 93 10.11 -22.32 26.84
C LYS A 93 11.05 -21.50 27.73
N ASN A 94 12.21 -21.14 27.17
CA ASN A 94 13.31 -20.44 27.83
C ASN A 94 13.92 -21.20 29.02
N LYS A 95 13.86 -22.53 29.02
CA LYS A 95 14.42 -23.41 30.07
C LYS A 95 15.47 -24.35 29.49
N VAL A 96 16.42 -23.85 28.72
CA VAL A 96 17.52 -24.68 28.17
C VAL A 96 18.43 -25.15 29.30
N GLY A 97 18.68 -26.45 29.36
CA GLY A 97 19.53 -27.04 30.39
C GLY A 97 19.02 -28.39 30.90
N LYS A 98 19.68 -28.89 31.93
CA LYS A 98 19.21 -30.06 32.68
C LYS A 98 18.39 -29.55 33.86
N HIS A 99 17.15 -30.03 33.95
CA HIS A 99 16.22 -29.63 34.99
C HIS A 99 15.80 -30.83 35.83
N ARG A 100 15.67 -30.61 37.13
CA ARG A 100 15.13 -31.60 38.07
C ARG A 100 13.67 -31.28 38.33
N ILE A 101 12.75 -32.13 37.88
CA ILE A 101 11.33 -31.99 38.21
C ILE A 101 11.11 -32.52 39.61
N ILE A 102 10.51 -31.71 40.47
CA ILE A 102 10.20 -32.04 41.85
C ILE A 102 8.69 -32.04 42.01
N VAL A 103 8.13 -33.13 42.52
CA VAL A 103 6.72 -33.19 42.93
C VAL A 103 6.70 -33.34 44.43
N CYS A 104 5.91 -32.52 45.11
CA CYS A 104 5.72 -32.61 46.54
C CYS A 104 4.27 -32.44 46.97
N VAL A 105 3.94 -33.01 48.12
CA VAL A 105 2.72 -32.73 48.87
C VAL A 105 3.14 -32.08 50.18
N LYS A 106 2.39 -31.08 50.65
CA LYS A 106 2.60 -30.51 51.98
C LYS A 106 1.77 -31.32 52.98
N ASP A 107 2.43 -32.13 53.78
CA ASP A 107 1.84 -32.98 54.83
C ASP A 107 2.71 -32.97 56.10
N ASP A 108 2.35 -33.78 57.08
CA ASP A 108 3.04 -33.84 58.38
C ASP A 108 4.41 -34.57 58.33
N ASN A 109 4.78 -35.14 57.17
CA ASN A 109 5.95 -36.00 57.00
C ASN A 109 6.77 -35.62 55.75
N GLU A 110 7.78 -34.76 55.92
CA GLU A 110 8.63 -34.29 54.80
C GLU A 110 9.48 -35.39 54.12
N SER A 111 9.58 -36.60 54.70
CA SER A 111 10.51 -37.63 54.24
C SER A 111 10.00 -38.48 53.08
N ASN A 112 8.68 -38.60 52.91
CA ASN A 112 8.01 -39.42 51.87
C ASN A 112 7.13 -38.59 50.93
N SER A 113 6.98 -37.30 51.19
CA SER A 113 6.09 -36.39 50.46
C SER A 113 6.78 -35.67 49.29
N ILE A 114 7.99 -36.07 48.90
CA ILE A 114 8.75 -35.50 47.77
C ILE A 114 9.33 -36.61 46.87
N ALA A 115 9.20 -36.47 45.56
CA ALA A 115 9.94 -37.28 44.59
C ALA A 115 10.35 -36.45 43.37
N TYR A 116 11.32 -36.95 42.59
CA TYR A 116 11.88 -36.21 41.47
C TYR A 116 12.18 -37.08 40.24
N CYS A 117 12.27 -36.44 39.08
CA CYS A 117 12.82 -36.99 37.84
C CYS A 117 13.60 -35.90 37.09
N ASN A 118 14.29 -36.25 35.99
CA ASN A 118 15.11 -35.30 35.24
C ASN A 118 14.56 -35.11 33.82
N VAL A 119 14.68 -33.88 33.33
CA VAL A 119 14.39 -33.51 31.94
C VAL A 119 15.57 -32.72 31.39
N THR A 120 16.04 -33.07 30.20
CA THR A 120 17.03 -32.26 29.47
C THR A 120 16.34 -31.48 28.37
N VAL A 121 16.51 -30.16 28.39
CA VAL A 121 15.96 -29.24 27.40
C VAL A 121 17.10 -28.74 26.51
N LEU A 122 17.05 -29.13 25.24
CA LEU A 122 18.02 -28.76 24.21
C LEU A 122 17.67 -27.42 23.59
N SER A 123 18.68 -26.63 23.23
CA SER A 123 18.44 -25.41 22.45
C SER A 123 18.00 -25.73 21.02
N CYS A 124 17.20 -24.84 20.43
CA CYS A 124 16.89 -24.87 19.00
C CYS A 124 17.40 -23.61 18.31
N LYS A 125 17.85 -23.76 17.06
CA LYS A 125 18.24 -22.63 16.22
C LYS A 125 16.98 -22.00 15.62
N LYS A 126 16.91 -20.67 15.64
CA LYS A 126 15.87 -19.91 14.93
C LYS A 126 16.28 -19.74 13.47
N ALA A 127 15.30 -19.88 12.58
CA ALA A 127 15.45 -19.53 11.17
C ALA A 127 15.22 -18.03 10.99
N ASN A 128 15.80 -17.44 9.94
CA ASN A 128 15.54 -16.05 9.57
C ASN A 128 14.36 -15.99 8.60
N LEU A 129 13.14 -16.08 9.14
CA LEU A 129 11.90 -15.94 8.39
C LEU A 129 11.19 -14.68 8.85
N LEU A 130 10.59 -13.96 7.92
CA LEU A 130 9.84 -12.75 8.20
C LEU A 130 8.41 -12.88 7.68
N ILE A 131 7.45 -12.39 8.46
CA ILE A 131 6.15 -11.99 7.95
C ILE A 131 6.39 -10.73 7.11
N SER A 132 6.16 -10.84 5.81
CA SER A 132 6.41 -9.76 4.87
C SER A 132 5.15 -8.97 4.54
N GLU A 133 3.98 -9.62 4.57
CA GLU A 133 2.70 -8.98 4.26
C GLU A 133 1.58 -9.52 5.17
N VAL A 134 0.64 -8.65 5.53
CA VAL A 134 -0.56 -9.00 6.29
C VAL A 134 -1.76 -8.22 5.72
N TYR A 135 -2.76 -8.94 5.22
CA TYR A 135 -4.06 -8.40 4.83
C TYR A 135 -5.12 -8.87 5.81
N TYR A 136 -5.54 -7.97 6.69
CA TYR A 136 -6.29 -8.28 7.91
C TYR A 136 -7.74 -7.78 7.92
N HIS A 137 -8.10 -6.87 7.01
CA HIS A 137 -9.44 -6.28 6.92
C HIS A 137 -9.86 -6.28 5.46
N CYS A 138 -10.49 -7.37 5.05
CA CYS A 138 -10.93 -7.53 3.68
C CYS A 138 -12.15 -6.67 3.37
N TYR A 139 -12.31 -6.29 2.10
CA TYR A 139 -13.56 -5.68 1.65
C TYR A 139 -14.77 -6.61 1.90
N PRO A 140 -16.00 -6.07 1.99
CA PRO A 140 -17.19 -6.86 2.26
C PRO A 140 -17.35 -7.99 1.24
N HIS A 141 -17.81 -9.15 1.74
CA HIS A 141 -18.08 -10.35 0.93
C HIS A 141 -16.85 -10.98 0.24
N ARG A 142 -15.62 -10.49 0.47
CA ARG A 142 -14.41 -11.12 -0.07
C ARG A 142 -13.97 -12.35 0.71
N ASN A 143 -14.07 -12.33 2.05
CA ASN A 143 -13.54 -13.40 2.92
C ASN A 143 -12.07 -13.76 2.56
N ASN A 144 -11.24 -12.74 2.37
CA ASN A 144 -9.84 -12.88 1.97
C ASN A 144 -8.96 -12.16 2.98
N GLU A 145 -8.55 -12.87 4.02
CA GLU A 145 -7.38 -12.48 4.81
C GLU A 145 -6.17 -13.23 4.26
N TYR A 146 -4.97 -12.62 4.27
CA TYR A 146 -3.76 -13.38 3.94
C TYR A 146 -2.53 -12.89 4.70
N ILE A 147 -1.55 -13.79 4.77
CA ILE A 147 -0.24 -13.54 5.35
C ILE A 147 0.81 -14.05 4.35
N ALA A 148 1.85 -13.27 4.11
CA ALA A 148 3.00 -13.71 3.32
C ALA A 148 4.23 -13.90 4.20
N ILE A 149 4.97 -14.99 3.97
CA ILE A 149 6.21 -15.30 4.68
C ILE A 149 7.37 -15.30 3.71
N LEU A 150 8.43 -14.56 4.04
CA LEU A 150 9.68 -14.45 3.31
C LEU A 150 10.81 -15.18 4.05
N ASN A 151 11.61 -15.96 3.35
CA ASN A 151 12.89 -16.41 3.86
C ASN A 151 13.97 -15.33 3.62
N ALA A 152 14.28 -14.57 4.68
CA ALA A 152 15.31 -13.54 4.68
C ALA A 152 16.72 -14.09 4.99
N GLY A 153 16.84 -15.40 5.22
CA GLY A 153 18.11 -16.08 5.48
C GLY A 153 18.87 -16.49 4.22
N ASP A 154 20.06 -17.04 4.43
CA ASP A 154 20.96 -17.58 3.40
C ASP A 154 20.79 -19.10 3.18
N LYS A 155 19.86 -19.74 3.92
CA LYS A 155 19.63 -21.19 3.93
C LYS A 155 18.17 -21.53 3.72
N GLU A 156 17.94 -22.69 3.12
CA GLU A 156 16.60 -23.27 3.05
C GLU A 156 16.05 -23.60 4.45
N VAL A 157 14.74 -23.46 4.60
CA VAL A 157 14.04 -23.74 5.86
C VAL A 157 12.91 -24.72 5.61
N ASN A 158 12.91 -25.85 6.32
CA ASN A 158 11.77 -26.76 6.35
C ASN A 158 10.69 -26.19 7.29
N LEU A 159 9.56 -25.78 6.72
CA LEU A 159 8.43 -25.21 7.46
C LEU A 159 7.55 -26.26 8.15
N GLU A 160 7.84 -27.56 8.02
CA GLU A 160 7.02 -28.60 8.63
C GLU A 160 6.78 -28.38 10.13
N GLY A 161 5.51 -28.19 10.49
CA GLY A 161 5.09 -27.95 11.87
C GLY A 161 5.32 -26.53 12.40
N TYR A 162 5.95 -25.64 11.63
CA TYR A 162 5.86 -24.20 11.89
C TYR A 162 4.39 -23.79 11.81
N TYR A 163 4.03 -22.69 12.45
CA TYR A 163 2.65 -22.26 12.48
C TYR A 163 2.52 -20.76 12.70
N ILE A 164 1.35 -20.24 12.35
CA ILE A 164 0.98 -18.85 12.61
C ILE A 164 -0.17 -18.83 13.62
N THR A 165 -0.10 -17.92 14.59
CA THR A 165 -1.14 -17.73 15.60
C THR A 165 -1.44 -16.24 15.82
N THR A 166 -2.70 -15.94 16.15
CA THR A 166 -3.13 -14.62 16.60
C THR A 166 -3.22 -14.49 18.12
N GLN A 167 -2.86 -15.55 18.85
CA GLN A 167 -2.96 -15.61 20.31
C GLN A 167 -1.64 -16.07 20.97
N PRO A 168 -0.49 -15.47 20.62
CA PRO A 168 0.83 -15.96 21.04
C PRO A 168 1.05 -16.00 22.55
N TRP A 169 0.25 -15.29 23.34
CA TRP A 169 0.27 -15.32 24.81
C TRP A 169 -0.31 -16.59 25.44
N LYS A 170 -1.08 -17.39 24.69
CA LYS A 170 -1.58 -18.68 25.18
C LYS A 170 -0.50 -19.76 25.05
N ARG A 171 -0.57 -20.81 25.86
CA ARG A 171 0.27 -22.02 25.68
C ARG A 171 -0.03 -22.68 24.33
N ILE A 172 0.96 -23.32 23.70
CA ILE A 172 0.88 -23.86 22.33
C ILE A 172 -0.35 -24.77 22.07
N ASP A 173 -0.81 -25.56 23.04
CA ASP A 173 -1.98 -26.45 22.94
C ASP A 173 -3.33 -25.72 23.10
N LYS A 174 -3.31 -24.44 23.47
CA LYS A 174 -4.49 -23.56 23.64
C LYS A 174 -4.56 -22.43 22.60
N GLN A 175 -3.56 -22.32 21.73
CA GLN A 175 -3.50 -21.36 20.64
C GLN A 175 -4.37 -21.83 19.46
N ASN A 176 -5.22 -20.94 18.96
CA ASN A 176 -5.73 -21.10 17.59
C ASN A 176 -4.61 -20.81 16.60
N LYS A 177 -4.49 -21.64 15.56
CA LYS A 177 -3.33 -21.58 14.64
C LYS A 177 -3.58 -22.28 13.32
N ILE A 178 -2.81 -21.88 12.32
CA ILE A 178 -2.65 -22.57 11.04
C ILE A 178 -1.23 -23.14 10.97
N ILE A 179 -1.09 -24.41 10.61
CA ILE A 179 0.15 -25.17 10.71
C ILE A 179 0.63 -25.55 9.31
N PHE A 180 1.90 -25.24 9.03
CA PHE A 180 2.53 -25.53 7.76
C PHE A 180 2.71 -27.05 7.55
N PRO A 181 2.34 -27.54 6.36
CA PRO A 181 2.73 -28.88 5.93
C PRO A 181 4.24 -28.90 5.64
N LYS A 182 4.74 -30.05 5.18
CA LYS A 182 6.13 -30.13 4.73
C LYS A 182 6.34 -29.25 3.50
N TYR A 183 7.15 -28.20 3.67
CA TYR A 183 7.56 -27.29 2.60
C TYR A 183 8.99 -26.82 2.84
N ILE A 184 9.80 -26.78 1.78
CA ILE A 184 11.19 -26.29 1.83
C ILE A 184 11.19 -24.88 1.22
N LEU A 185 11.28 -23.85 2.07
CA LEU A 185 11.31 -22.46 1.64
C LEU A 185 12.76 -22.04 1.36
N LYS A 186 13.09 -21.69 0.12
CA LYS A 186 14.44 -21.32 -0.32
C LYS A 186 14.80 -19.88 0.09
N PRO A 187 16.10 -19.53 0.15
CA PRO A 187 16.54 -18.15 0.38
C PRO A 187 15.88 -17.17 -0.60
N GLY A 188 15.31 -16.08 -0.09
CA GLY A 188 14.61 -15.06 -0.87
C GLY A 188 13.22 -15.46 -1.39
N GLU A 189 12.80 -16.71 -1.17
CA GLU A 189 11.47 -17.18 -1.55
C GLU A 189 10.41 -16.62 -0.61
N LYS A 190 9.29 -16.19 -1.18
CA LYS A 190 8.10 -15.71 -0.49
C LYS A 190 6.93 -16.63 -0.82
N ILE A 191 6.16 -17.01 0.20
CA ILE A 191 4.91 -17.78 0.05
C ILE A 191 3.72 -17.03 0.63
N TYR A 192 2.54 -17.26 0.06
CA TYR A 192 1.28 -16.63 0.41
C TYR A 192 0.29 -17.65 0.98
N ILE A 193 -0.30 -17.28 2.12
CA ILE A 193 -1.25 -18.11 2.85
C ILE A 193 -2.53 -17.30 3.00
N THR A 194 -3.63 -17.76 2.41
CA THR A 194 -4.91 -17.02 2.40
C THR A 194 -6.05 -17.77 3.08
N GLN A 195 -7.05 -17.04 3.55
CA GLN A 195 -8.32 -17.59 3.99
C GLN A 195 -9.03 -18.33 2.87
N ASN A 196 -9.02 -17.76 1.65
CA ASN A 196 -9.77 -18.25 0.50
C ASN A 196 -8.98 -18.00 -0.80
N GLY A 197 -8.53 -19.09 -1.44
CA GLY A 197 -7.72 -19.02 -2.66
C GLY A 197 -8.41 -18.35 -3.84
N THR A 198 -9.73 -18.53 -3.99
CA THR A 198 -10.50 -17.92 -5.08
C THR A 198 -10.53 -16.40 -4.90
N SER A 199 -10.91 -15.93 -3.72
CA SER A 199 -10.97 -14.49 -3.44
C SER A 199 -9.59 -13.85 -3.49
N PHE A 200 -8.55 -14.54 -3.00
CA PHE A 200 -7.17 -14.07 -3.12
C PHE A 200 -6.78 -13.83 -4.57
N LYS A 201 -7.05 -14.79 -5.47
CA LYS A 201 -6.73 -14.64 -6.89
C LYS A 201 -7.48 -13.49 -7.53
N GLU A 202 -8.76 -13.31 -7.19
CA GLU A 202 -9.57 -12.20 -7.66
C GLU A 202 -9.08 -10.83 -7.14
N ASP A 203 -8.53 -10.80 -5.92
CA ASP A 203 -8.05 -9.60 -5.24
C ASP A 203 -6.60 -9.25 -5.56
N THR A 204 -5.77 -10.21 -6.01
CA THR A 204 -4.32 -10.05 -6.23
C THR A 204 -3.85 -10.31 -7.67
N GLY A 205 -4.65 -11.01 -8.48
CA GLY A 205 -4.32 -11.40 -9.85
C GLY A 205 -3.43 -12.64 -9.99
N PHE A 206 -3.03 -13.29 -8.88
CA PHE A 206 -2.23 -14.51 -8.89
C PHE A 206 -2.69 -15.52 -7.81
N ASP A 207 -2.25 -16.77 -7.90
CA ASP A 207 -2.63 -17.82 -6.96
C ASP A 207 -1.77 -17.75 -5.68
N ALA A 208 -2.39 -17.95 -4.51
CA ALA A 208 -1.66 -18.19 -3.27
C ALA A 208 -1.07 -19.61 -3.24
N ASP A 209 -0.12 -19.87 -2.33
CA ASP A 209 0.48 -21.20 -2.17
C ASP A 209 -0.40 -22.14 -1.34
N TYR A 210 -1.10 -21.59 -0.35
CA TYR A 210 -1.97 -22.36 0.55
C TYR A 210 -3.22 -21.57 0.94
N GLU A 211 -4.27 -22.32 1.32
CA GLU A 211 -5.43 -21.77 2.01
C GLU A 211 -5.72 -22.45 3.36
N TYR A 212 -6.63 -21.91 4.18
CA TYR A 212 -6.94 -22.48 5.52
C TYR A 212 -8.45 -22.66 5.84
N TYR A 213 -9.33 -22.49 4.85
CA TYR A 213 -10.77 -22.76 4.96
C TYR A 213 -11.35 -23.67 3.86
N ASN A 214 -10.53 -24.30 3.01
CA ASN A 214 -10.98 -25.17 1.90
C ASN A 214 -12.07 -24.52 1.04
N CYS A 215 -11.69 -23.44 0.36
CA CYS A 215 -12.56 -22.61 -0.48
C CYS A 215 -12.24 -22.74 -1.99
N SER A 216 -11.14 -23.40 -2.34
CA SER A 216 -10.65 -23.51 -3.72
C SER A 216 -9.90 -24.83 -3.95
N SER A 217 -9.17 -24.93 -5.07
CA SER A 217 -8.31 -26.08 -5.36
C SER A 217 -6.91 -25.96 -4.75
N LEU A 218 -6.62 -24.89 -4.01
CA LEU A 218 -5.32 -24.71 -3.37
C LEU A 218 -5.12 -25.71 -2.23
N PRO A 219 -3.87 -26.11 -1.92
CA PRO A 219 -3.60 -26.97 -0.77
C PRO A 219 -4.00 -26.33 0.55
N ASP A 220 -4.68 -27.08 1.42
CA ASP A 220 -5.07 -26.62 2.75
C ASP A 220 -3.93 -26.72 3.78
N MET A 221 -3.79 -25.69 4.61
CA MET A 221 -3.06 -25.76 5.88
C MET A 221 -3.90 -26.42 6.96
N LYS A 222 -3.25 -27.16 7.86
CA LYS A 222 -3.93 -27.71 9.03
C LYS A 222 -4.31 -26.57 9.98
N ARG A 223 -5.61 -26.35 10.15
CA ARG A 223 -6.17 -25.36 11.09
C ARG A 223 -6.59 -25.98 12.41
N VAL A 224 -6.24 -25.33 13.52
CA VAL A 224 -6.67 -25.66 14.88
C VAL A 224 -7.48 -24.48 15.43
N GLY A 225 -8.77 -24.71 15.71
CA GLY A 225 -9.69 -23.66 16.17
C GLY A 225 -10.07 -22.67 15.06
N SER A 226 -10.49 -21.46 15.45
CA SER A 226 -10.77 -20.36 14.52
C SER A 226 -9.53 -19.51 14.29
N PHE A 227 -9.18 -19.26 13.03
CA PHE A 227 -8.12 -18.32 12.67
C PHE A 227 -8.75 -17.18 11.88
N ILE A 228 -8.66 -15.97 12.45
CA ILE A 228 -9.26 -14.72 11.97
C ILE A 228 -8.30 -13.60 12.39
N LEU A 229 -8.08 -12.62 11.52
CA LEU A 229 -7.32 -11.42 11.80
C LEU A 229 -8.27 -10.32 12.30
N SER A 230 -7.82 -9.50 13.24
CA SER A 230 -8.66 -8.44 13.81
C SER A 230 -8.62 -7.20 12.91
N ASN A 231 -9.79 -6.65 12.56
CA ASN A 231 -9.90 -5.47 11.70
C ASN A 231 -9.35 -4.19 12.36
N GLU A 232 -9.45 -4.09 13.69
CA GLU A 232 -9.08 -2.88 14.48
C GLU A 232 -7.63 -2.92 15.00
N GLY A 233 -6.97 -4.08 14.88
CA GLY A 233 -5.64 -4.30 15.41
C GLY A 233 -5.48 -5.67 16.06
N GLY A 234 -4.31 -6.27 15.84
CA GLY A 234 -4.01 -7.63 16.29
C GLY A 234 -2.52 -7.93 16.36
N VAL A 235 -2.22 -9.17 16.70
CA VAL A 235 -0.87 -9.72 16.73
C VAL A 235 -0.84 -10.90 15.78
N VAL A 236 0.07 -10.92 14.81
CA VAL A 236 0.32 -12.09 13.95
C VAL A 236 1.71 -12.59 14.28
N CYS A 237 1.81 -13.81 14.79
CA CYS A 237 3.07 -14.37 15.25
C CYS A 237 3.40 -15.65 14.48
N LEU A 238 4.52 -15.65 13.78
CA LEU A 238 5.12 -16.83 13.16
C LEU A 238 5.95 -17.55 14.22
N LYS A 239 5.63 -18.82 14.46
CA LYS A 239 6.32 -19.67 15.43
C LYS A 239 6.87 -20.92 14.78
N ASN A 240 7.99 -21.41 15.31
CA ASN A 240 8.45 -22.75 14.97
C ASN A 240 7.58 -23.82 15.67
N LYS A 241 7.81 -25.09 15.35
CA LYS A 241 7.08 -26.21 15.95
C LYS A 241 7.24 -26.37 17.47
N TYR A 242 8.15 -25.61 18.08
CA TYR A 242 8.47 -25.61 19.52
C TYR A 242 7.99 -24.31 20.20
N ASN A 243 6.98 -23.61 19.68
CA ASN A 243 6.38 -22.40 20.28
C ASN A 243 7.29 -21.16 20.36
N HIS A 244 8.50 -21.20 19.79
CA HIS A 244 9.37 -20.02 19.74
C HIS A 244 8.91 -19.05 18.67
N THR A 245 8.81 -17.79 19.06
CA THR A 245 8.57 -16.68 18.16
C THR A 245 9.75 -16.51 17.22
N ILE A 246 9.48 -16.63 15.92
CA ILE A 246 10.41 -16.40 14.82
C ILE A 246 10.28 -14.96 14.34
N ASP A 247 9.05 -14.53 14.05
CA ASP A 247 8.74 -13.14 13.73
C ASP A 247 7.34 -12.79 14.25
N VAL A 248 7.09 -11.51 14.45
CA VAL A 248 5.79 -11.00 14.91
C VAL A 248 5.49 -9.63 14.32
N VAL A 249 4.22 -9.41 14.02
CA VAL A 249 3.68 -8.11 13.60
C VAL A 249 2.59 -7.72 14.57
N VAL A 250 2.69 -6.51 15.12
CA VAL A 250 1.66 -5.90 15.98
C VAL A 250 1.11 -4.70 15.24
N TYR A 251 -0.21 -4.64 15.05
CA TYR A 251 -0.85 -3.59 14.25
C TYR A 251 -2.13 -3.06 14.89
N GLY A 252 -2.55 -1.86 14.50
CA GLY A 252 -3.75 -1.20 15.00
C GLY A 252 -3.69 -0.93 16.50
N ASN A 253 -4.76 -1.21 17.23
CA ASN A 253 -4.85 -0.96 18.68
C ASN A 253 -4.22 -2.05 19.58
N ALA A 254 -3.50 -3.03 19.01
CA ALA A 254 -2.95 -4.14 19.77
C ALA A 254 -1.62 -3.81 20.48
N TYR A 255 -1.31 -4.58 21.52
CA TYR A 255 -0.03 -4.53 22.24
C TYR A 255 0.53 -5.93 22.45
N PHE A 256 1.82 -6.10 22.13
CA PHE A 256 2.58 -7.31 22.42
C PHE A 256 4.06 -6.97 22.47
N ASN A 257 4.82 -7.61 23.36
CA ASN A 257 6.22 -7.25 23.65
C ASN A 257 7.21 -8.41 23.51
N GLU A 258 6.74 -9.62 23.16
CA GLU A 258 7.64 -10.75 22.87
C GLU A 258 8.01 -10.73 21.39
N GLY A 259 9.23 -10.30 21.07
CA GLY A 259 9.67 -10.14 19.68
C GLY A 259 9.16 -8.85 19.02
N TRP A 260 8.60 -7.91 19.78
CA TRP A 260 8.19 -6.61 19.27
C TRP A 260 8.54 -5.52 20.28
N SER A 261 8.98 -4.36 19.79
CA SER A 261 9.36 -3.21 20.61
C SER A 261 8.71 -1.94 20.09
N GLY A 262 8.11 -1.19 21.00
CA GLY A 262 7.48 0.10 20.70
C GLY A 262 6.03 -0.03 20.26
N GLU A 263 5.59 0.94 19.45
CA GLU A 263 4.20 1.05 18.99
C GLU A 263 3.86 0.00 17.93
N SER A 264 2.57 -0.24 17.76
CA SER A 264 2.02 -1.04 16.69
C SER A 264 2.13 -0.33 15.34
N VAL A 265 2.03 -1.09 14.26
CA VAL A 265 1.86 -0.54 12.91
C VAL A 265 0.54 0.23 12.83
N HIS A 266 0.63 1.50 12.45
CA HIS A 266 -0.49 2.44 12.34
C HIS A 266 -1.19 2.37 10.96
N ASN A 267 -2.16 3.25 10.73
CA ASN A 267 -2.89 3.41 9.46
C ASN A 267 -3.56 2.13 8.97
N VAL A 268 -4.19 1.41 9.91
CA VAL A 268 -4.96 0.21 9.61
C VAL A 268 -6.39 0.60 9.20
N ALA A 269 -6.83 0.17 8.02
CA ALA A 269 -8.19 0.29 7.53
C ALA A 269 -8.56 -0.87 6.60
N GLU A 270 -9.80 -0.89 6.14
CA GLU A 270 -10.30 -1.84 5.13
C GLU A 270 -9.52 -1.72 3.82
N GLY A 271 -9.22 -2.86 3.18
CA GLY A 271 -8.52 -2.89 1.91
C GLY A 271 -7.00 -2.65 1.99
N ILE A 272 -6.48 -2.23 3.16
CA ILE A 272 -5.05 -1.97 3.35
C ILE A 272 -4.29 -3.27 3.58
N VAL A 273 -3.16 -3.39 2.88
CA VAL A 273 -2.16 -4.44 3.10
C VAL A 273 -1.01 -3.84 3.90
N LEU A 274 -0.71 -4.42 5.06
CA LEU A 274 0.54 -4.11 5.75
C LEU A 274 1.64 -4.81 4.97
N LYS A 275 2.65 -4.04 4.56
CA LYS A 275 3.81 -4.56 3.83
C LYS A 275 5.07 -4.17 4.58
N ARG A 276 6.01 -5.10 4.70
CA ARG A 276 7.34 -4.83 5.25
C ARG A 276 8.22 -4.15 4.19
N LYS A 277 9.05 -3.20 4.60
CA LYS A 277 9.91 -2.39 3.71
C LYS A 277 10.94 -3.21 2.96
N ASP A 278 11.64 -4.06 3.70
CA ASP A 278 12.73 -4.89 3.20
C ASP A 278 12.91 -6.09 4.13
N ALA A 279 14.02 -6.81 3.96
CA ALA A 279 14.38 -7.97 4.78
C ALA A 279 15.13 -7.61 6.08
N ILE A 280 15.21 -6.31 6.42
CA ILE A 280 15.80 -5.82 7.67
C ILE A 280 14.67 -5.73 8.70
N ASP A 281 14.84 -6.47 9.80
CA ASP A 281 13.87 -6.52 10.88
C ASP A 281 14.41 -5.82 12.13
N THR A 282 13.78 -4.70 12.49
CA THR A 282 14.07 -3.98 13.74
C THR A 282 13.14 -4.42 14.88
N ASN A 283 12.18 -5.31 14.61
CA ASN A 283 11.12 -5.72 15.53
C ASN A 283 10.28 -4.50 15.98
N THR A 284 10.05 -3.53 15.09
CA THR A 284 9.27 -2.31 15.37
C THR A 284 8.35 -1.93 14.21
N SER A 285 7.41 -1.01 14.45
CA SER A 285 6.50 -0.48 13.42
C SER A 285 7.23 0.12 12.21
N LYS A 286 8.46 0.59 12.39
CA LYS A 286 9.29 1.21 11.35
C LYS A 286 9.57 0.29 10.17
N ASP A 287 9.55 -1.02 10.39
CA ASP A 287 9.76 -2.01 9.34
C ASP A 287 8.59 -2.03 8.34
N TRP A 288 7.48 -1.37 8.66
CA TRP A 288 6.22 -1.34 7.90
C TRP A 288 5.86 0.08 7.41
N GLU A 289 6.70 1.08 7.72
CA GLU A 289 6.47 2.46 7.37
C GLU A 289 6.96 2.74 5.93
N TYR A 290 6.00 3.02 5.06
CA TYR A 290 6.23 3.47 3.70
C TYR A 290 5.72 4.89 3.50
N ASN A 291 6.21 5.56 2.46
CA ASN A 291 5.64 6.83 2.03
C ASN A 291 4.22 6.66 1.47
N ARG A 292 3.77 5.44 1.14
CA ARG A 292 2.41 5.14 0.66
C ARG A 292 1.72 4.09 1.51
N THR A 293 0.39 4.11 1.47
CA THR A 293 -0.45 3.01 1.93
C THR A 293 -0.69 2.03 0.80
N TYR A 294 -0.42 0.74 1.02
CA TYR A 294 -0.70 -0.30 0.04
C TYR A 294 -2.16 -0.73 0.14
N VAL A 295 -2.87 -0.67 -0.98
CA VAL A 295 -4.21 -1.25 -1.12
C VAL A 295 -4.08 -2.60 -1.83
N ILE A 296 -4.90 -3.56 -1.42
CA ILE A 296 -4.97 -4.89 -2.01
C ILE A 296 -5.00 -4.80 -3.55
N GLY A 297 -4.08 -5.51 -4.20
CA GLY A 297 -3.98 -5.58 -5.65
C GLY A 297 -3.25 -4.44 -6.37
N GLN A 298 -2.86 -3.38 -5.65
CA GLN A 298 -1.99 -2.35 -6.23
C GLN A 298 -0.67 -2.96 -6.71
N SER A 299 -0.16 -2.44 -7.82
CA SER A 299 1.15 -2.78 -8.34
C SER A 299 2.29 -2.31 -7.44
N ASP A 300 3.47 -2.88 -7.65
CA ASP A 300 4.73 -2.47 -7.04
C ASP A 300 5.88 -2.62 -8.04
N PHE A 301 5.71 -2.03 -9.23
CA PHE A 301 6.70 -2.10 -10.28
C PHE A 301 7.97 -1.29 -9.91
N PRO A 302 9.18 -1.83 -10.16
CA PRO A 302 10.38 -1.01 -10.10
C PRO A 302 10.37 0.06 -11.22
N PRO A 303 11.13 1.15 -11.07
CA PRO A 303 11.36 2.07 -12.18
C PRO A 303 12.02 1.32 -13.35
N PHE A 304 11.59 1.62 -14.57
CA PHE A 304 12.20 1.07 -15.77
C PHE A 304 13.26 2.02 -16.29
N TYR A 305 14.43 1.49 -16.66
CA TYR A 305 15.51 2.25 -17.30
C TYR A 305 15.77 1.68 -18.69
N GLY A 306 15.88 2.55 -19.69
CA GLY A 306 16.10 2.15 -21.07
C GLY A 306 16.88 3.18 -21.87
N GLU A 307 17.26 2.76 -23.06
CA GLU A 307 17.91 3.60 -24.07
C GLU A 307 17.03 3.63 -25.33
N ALA A 308 17.00 4.77 -26.02
CA ALA A 308 16.32 4.93 -27.28
C ALA A 308 17.14 5.83 -28.21
N THR A 309 16.88 5.72 -29.52
CA THR A 309 17.58 6.51 -30.54
C THR A 309 16.68 7.52 -31.25
N PHE A 310 15.38 7.49 -30.98
CA PHE A 310 14.40 8.35 -31.63
C PHE A 310 13.33 8.82 -30.65
N ALA A 311 13.09 10.13 -30.67
CA ALA A 311 11.98 10.75 -29.97
C ALA A 311 11.41 11.95 -30.71
N ILE A 312 10.14 12.25 -30.41
CA ILE A 312 9.47 13.48 -30.82
C ILE A 312 8.96 14.17 -29.56
N ALA A 313 9.61 15.26 -29.16
CA ALA A 313 9.13 16.13 -28.08
C ALA A 313 8.14 17.16 -28.65
N PHE A 314 7.03 17.37 -27.95
CA PHE A 314 5.96 18.26 -28.41
C PHE A 314 5.26 18.96 -27.24
N CYS A 315 4.54 20.03 -27.54
CA CYS A 315 3.73 20.73 -26.56
C CYS A 315 2.37 21.15 -27.11
N SER A 316 1.43 21.33 -26.19
CA SER A 316 0.10 21.87 -26.43
C SER A 316 0.05 23.35 -26.03
N PRO A 317 -0.71 24.21 -26.75
CA PRO A 317 -1.55 23.92 -27.91
C PRO A 317 -0.79 23.87 -29.25
N ASP A 318 0.52 24.15 -29.27
CA ASP A 318 1.27 24.46 -30.48
C ASP A 318 1.24 23.38 -31.58
N CYS A 319 1.59 22.14 -31.25
CA CYS A 319 1.76 21.05 -32.22
C CYS A 319 1.22 19.69 -31.74
N SER A 320 0.65 19.61 -30.53
CA SER A 320 0.24 18.35 -29.90
C SER A 320 -0.77 17.54 -30.72
N TYR A 321 -1.76 18.20 -31.34
CA TYR A 321 -2.81 17.52 -32.10
C TYR A 321 -2.25 16.78 -33.30
N ASP A 322 -1.42 17.43 -34.12
CA ASP A 322 -0.88 16.82 -35.33
C ASP A 322 0.05 15.64 -35.01
N ILE A 323 0.86 15.75 -33.95
CA ILE A 323 1.73 14.65 -33.51
C ILE A 323 0.91 13.45 -33.04
N VAL A 324 -0.01 13.65 -32.08
CA VAL A 324 -0.83 12.55 -31.55
C VAL A 324 -1.70 11.93 -32.65
N ALA A 325 -2.36 12.76 -33.46
CA ALA A 325 -3.17 12.31 -34.60
C ALA A 325 -2.37 11.47 -35.59
N ASN A 326 -1.13 11.88 -35.91
CA ASN A 326 -0.29 11.16 -36.85
C ASN A 326 0.17 9.81 -36.29
N GLU A 327 0.60 9.75 -35.03
CA GLU A 327 1.05 8.49 -34.42
C GLU A 327 -0.10 7.47 -34.33
N ILE A 328 -1.28 7.87 -33.86
CA ILE A 328 -2.41 6.93 -33.73
C ILE A 328 -3.01 6.51 -35.09
N LYS A 329 -2.91 7.37 -36.11
CA LYS A 329 -3.38 7.06 -37.46
C LYS A 329 -2.52 5.99 -38.14
N ASN A 330 -1.21 6.02 -37.89
CA ASN A 330 -0.25 5.14 -38.57
C ASN A 330 0.05 3.85 -37.80
N ALA A 331 -0.40 3.74 -36.54
CA ALA A 331 -0.17 2.56 -35.72
C ALA A 331 -0.97 1.35 -36.21
N SER A 332 -0.40 0.14 -36.05
CA SER A 332 -1.11 -1.13 -36.26
C SER A 332 -1.78 -1.66 -34.98
N PHE A 333 -1.30 -1.20 -33.83
CA PHE A 333 -1.76 -1.61 -32.51
C PHE A 333 -1.72 -0.42 -31.55
N LEU A 334 -2.74 -0.30 -30.69
CA LEU A 334 -2.91 0.80 -29.74
C LEU A 334 -3.43 0.30 -28.38
N LEU A 335 -2.64 0.49 -27.33
CA LEU A 335 -3.11 0.47 -25.94
C LEU A 335 -3.16 1.90 -25.43
N ILE A 336 -4.34 2.40 -25.08
CA ILE A 336 -4.55 3.78 -24.67
C ILE A 336 -5.02 3.77 -23.21
N ASN A 337 -4.27 4.38 -22.30
CA ASN A 337 -4.71 4.64 -20.93
C ASN A 337 -4.80 6.16 -20.71
N LEU A 338 -6.00 6.63 -20.33
CA LEU A 338 -6.30 8.04 -20.11
C LEU A 338 -7.26 8.23 -18.93
N TYR A 339 -7.03 9.28 -18.14
CA TYR A 339 -8.05 9.75 -17.19
C TYR A 339 -9.36 10.21 -17.85
N LEU A 340 -9.26 10.92 -18.98
CA LEU A 340 -10.42 11.52 -19.64
C LEU A 340 -10.20 11.66 -21.17
N PHE A 341 -11.20 11.24 -21.94
CA PHE A 341 -11.24 11.30 -23.39
C PHE A 341 -12.55 11.92 -23.92
N THR A 342 -12.50 13.22 -24.24
CA THR A 342 -13.65 14.02 -24.72
C THR A 342 -13.41 14.71 -26.07
N ASN A 343 -12.31 14.41 -26.75
CA ASN A 343 -11.96 15.02 -28.05
C ASN A 343 -12.55 14.23 -29.23
N PRO A 344 -13.62 14.72 -29.89
CA PRO A 344 -14.28 13.99 -30.96
C PRO A 344 -13.40 13.81 -32.21
N PHE A 345 -12.42 14.68 -32.43
CA PHE A 345 -11.57 14.61 -33.62
C PHE A 345 -10.56 13.48 -33.53
N LEU A 346 -9.96 13.27 -32.35
CA LEU A 346 -9.10 12.09 -32.11
C LEU A 346 -9.93 10.80 -32.13
N ALA A 347 -11.14 10.84 -31.57
CA ALA A 347 -12.08 9.70 -31.63
C ALA A 347 -12.42 9.31 -33.07
N GLU A 348 -12.61 10.26 -33.99
CA GLU A 348 -12.82 9.94 -35.41
C GLU A 348 -11.62 9.28 -36.09
N ILE A 349 -10.39 9.69 -35.73
CA ILE A 349 -9.18 9.08 -36.26
C ILE A 349 -9.10 7.64 -35.80
N LEU A 350 -9.31 7.40 -34.50
CA LEU A 350 -9.40 6.05 -33.96
C LEU A 350 -10.52 5.27 -34.65
N ASN A 351 -11.70 5.84 -34.83
CA ASN A 351 -12.85 5.20 -35.46
C ASN A 351 -12.59 4.80 -36.92
N LYS A 352 -11.72 5.53 -37.64
CA LYS A 352 -11.29 5.21 -39.01
C LYS A 352 -10.05 4.31 -39.09
N SER A 353 -9.33 4.10 -37.98
CA SER A 353 -8.13 3.25 -37.93
C SER A 353 -8.48 1.76 -38.08
N ASN A 354 -7.56 1.00 -38.68
CA ASN A 354 -7.61 -0.46 -38.78
C ASN A 354 -6.80 -1.16 -37.67
N ALA A 355 -6.25 -0.40 -36.71
CA ALA A 355 -5.47 -0.94 -35.60
C ALA A 355 -6.32 -1.82 -34.67
N GLU A 356 -5.68 -2.76 -33.99
CA GLU A 356 -6.23 -3.35 -32.76
C GLU A 356 -6.15 -2.29 -31.65
N ILE A 357 -7.29 -1.95 -31.04
CA ILE A 357 -7.40 -0.84 -30.07
C ILE A 357 -7.99 -1.36 -28.77
N ARG A 358 -7.25 -1.14 -27.67
CA ARG A 358 -7.75 -1.26 -26.29
C ARG A 358 -7.66 0.08 -25.59
N ILE A 359 -8.74 0.51 -24.93
CA ILE A 359 -8.82 1.78 -24.23
C ILE A 359 -9.20 1.54 -22.77
N LEU A 360 -8.32 1.93 -21.85
CA LEU A 360 -8.58 1.97 -20.42
C LEU A 360 -8.82 3.42 -19.99
N LEU A 361 -9.95 3.66 -19.34
CA LEU A 361 -10.37 4.98 -18.85
C LEU A 361 -10.71 4.93 -17.36
N ASP A 362 -10.68 6.08 -16.68
CA ASP A 362 -11.20 6.18 -15.32
C ASP A 362 -12.73 6.18 -15.33
N GLY A 363 -13.37 5.31 -14.55
CA GLY A 363 -14.83 5.24 -14.46
C GLY A 363 -15.47 6.08 -13.35
N ASN A 364 -14.67 6.71 -12.50
CA ASN A 364 -15.10 7.55 -11.38
C ASN A 364 -14.46 8.95 -11.47
N VAL A 365 -14.40 9.53 -12.68
CA VAL A 365 -13.89 10.88 -12.92
C VAL A 365 -14.54 11.89 -11.96
N TYR A 366 -13.75 12.83 -11.44
CA TYR A 366 -14.26 13.89 -10.59
C TYR A 366 -15.39 14.68 -11.30
N GLY A 367 -16.59 14.66 -10.72
CA GLY A 367 -17.79 15.26 -11.32
C GLY A 367 -18.60 14.32 -12.23
N GLY A 368 -18.19 13.07 -12.38
CA GLY A 368 -18.82 12.05 -13.22
C GLY A 368 -18.25 12.01 -14.64
N ILE A 369 -18.51 10.90 -15.35
CA ILE A 369 -18.05 10.71 -16.74
C ILE A 369 -18.83 11.68 -17.66
N PRO A 370 -18.15 12.57 -18.41
CA PRO A 370 -18.81 13.48 -19.35
C PRO A 370 -19.60 12.76 -20.45
N MET A 371 -20.68 13.37 -20.92
CA MET A 371 -21.50 12.81 -22.00
C MET A 371 -20.71 12.65 -23.30
N GLU A 372 -19.75 13.55 -23.57
CA GLU A 372 -18.84 13.44 -24.72
C GLU A 372 -17.99 12.17 -24.66
N GLU A 373 -17.48 11.81 -23.47
CA GLU A 373 -16.71 10.58 -23.30
C GLU A 373 -17.60 9.36 -23.45
N ARG A 374 -18.79 9.36 -22.85
CA ARG A 374 -19.79 8.29 -23.04
C ARG A 374 -20.14 8.08 -24.51
N TYR A 375 -20.29 9.16 -25.27
CA TYR A 375 -20.53 9.10 -26.71
C TYR A 375 -19.32 8.51 -27.46
N ILE A 376 -18.11 8.95 -27.13
CA ILE A 376 -16.87 8.45 -27.74
C ILE A 376 -16.69 6.96 -27.43
N ALA A 377 -16.88 6.55 -26.18
CA ALA A 377 -16.82 5.14 -25.77
C ALA A 377 -17.88 4.31 -26.50
N TYR A 378 -19.13 4.79 -26.57
CA TYR A 378 -20.18 4.13 -27.35
C TYR A 378 -19.79 3.95 -28.82
N MET A 379 -19.29 5.00 -29.48
CA MET A 379 -18.84 4.96 -30.87
C MET A 379 -17.71 3.94 -31.07
N LEU A 380 -16.66 4.02 -30.24
CA LEU A 380 -15.47 3.20 -30.38
C LEU A 380 -15.70 1.75 -29.94
N SER A 381 -16.65 1.48 -29.04
CA SER A 381 -17.00 0.12 -28.57
C SER A 381 -17.40 -0.83 -29.70
N LYS A 382 -17.78 -0.30 -30.86
CA LYS A 382 -18.15 -1.09 -32.05
C LYS A 382 -16.95 -1.69 -32.79
N LYS A 383 -15.73 -1.36 -32.38
CA LYS A 383 -14.46 -1.77 -33.04
C LYS A 383 -13.24 -1.87 -32.11
N ALA A 384 -13.32 -1.30 -30.93
CA ALA A 384 -12.26 -1.29 -29.91
C ALA A 384 -12.77 -1.95 -28.64
N GLU A 385 -11.88 -2.57 -27.88
CA GLU A 385 -12.19 -3.00 -26.52
C GLU A 385 -12.03 -1.80 -25.58
N ILE A 386 -13.01 -1.56 -24.72
CA ILE A 386 -12.99 -0.43 -23.78
C ILE A 386 -13.27 -0.95 -22.39
N ARG A 387 -12.45 -0.53 -21.42
CA ARG A 387 -12.65 -0.80 -20.00
C ARG A 387 -12.61 0.49 -19.20
N TYR A 388 -13.39 0.52 -18.13
CA TYR A 388 -13.35 1.57 -17.13
C TYR A 388 -12.79 1.03 -15.81
N MET A 389 -11.80 1.71 -15.23
CA MET A 389 -11.37 1.45 -13.86
C MET A 389 -12.40 2.05 -12.88
N LEU A 390 -13.21 1.21 -12.25
CA LEU A 390 -14.40 1.56 -11.50
C LEU A 390 -14.36 1.11 -10.04
N ASN A 391 -14.89 1.93 -9.16
CA ASN A 391 -15.41 1.55 -7.85
C ASN A 391 -16.92 1.37 -7.96
N ASP A 392 -17.41 0.18 -7.62
CA ASP A 392 -18.81 -0.22 -7.61
C ASP A 392 -19.03 -1.24 -6.48
N GLU A 393 -19.13 -0.71 -5.26
CA GLU A 393 -19.22 -1.50 -4.03
C GLU A 393 -20.49 -2.36 -3.98
N GLU A 394 -21.58 -1.92 -4.61
CA GLU A 394 -22.84 -2.67 -4.68
C GLU A 394 -22.65 -4.00 -5.42
N ASN A 395 -21.76 -4.01 -6.43
CA ASN A 395 -21.38 -5.21 -7.18
C ASN A 395 -20.05 -5.83 -6.69
N GLY A 396 -19.55 -5.39 -5.53
CA GLY A 396 -18.33 -5.90 -4.91
C GLY A 396 -17.07 -5.55 -5.68
N ILE A 397 -17.04 -4.46 -6.46
CA ILE A 397 -15.88 -3.98 -7.21
C ILE A 397 -15.23 -2.84 -6.44
N TYR A 398 -14.02 -3.08 -5.95
CA TYR A 398 -13.27 -2.12 -5.15
C TYR A 398 -12.04 -1.66 -5.92
N LYS A 399 -11.92 -0.35 -6.09
CA LYS A 399 -10.89 0.24 -6.94
C LYS A 399 -9.55 0.29 -6.22
N ARG A 400 -8.49 -0.19 -6.88
CA ARG A 400 -7.13 -0.24 -6.32
C ARG A 400 -6.50 1.14 -6.22
N TYR A 401 -6.82 2.03 -7.15
CA TYR A 401 -6.30 3.39 -7.21
C TYR A 401 -7.44 4.38 -7.05
N LYS A 402 -7.19 5.52 -6.40
CA LYS A 402 -8.21 6.55 -6.24
C LYS A 402 -8.71 7.05 -7.60
N TYR A 403 -7.78 7.31 -8.50
CA TYR A 403 -8.05 7.58 -9.92
C TYR A 403 -7.01 6.89 -10.80
N ASP A 404 -7.43 6.38 -11.96
CA ASP A 404 -6.58 6.13 -13.11
C ASP A 404 -6.28 7.46 -13.80
N HIS A 405 -5.15 8.05 -13.42
CA HIS A 405 -4.76 9.37 -13.89
C HIS A 405 -3.55 9.32 -14.83
N ALA A 406 -3.11 8.12 -15.21
CA ALA A 406 -2.08 7.92 -16.20
C ALA A 406 -2.54 8.38 -17.59
N LYS A 407 -1.59 8.83 -18.40
CA LYS A 407 -1.82 9.37 -19.74
C LYS A 407 -0.71 8.86 -20.65
N TYR A 408 -0.94 7.70 -21.24
CA TYR A 408 0.01 7.09 -22.14
C TYR A 408 -0.66 6.27 -23.23
N VAL A 409 0.06 6.13 -24.34
CA VAL A 409 -0.31 5.25 -25.44
C VAL A 409 0.86 4.34 -25.72
N VAL A 410 0.62 3.03 -25.81
CA VAL A 410 1.58 2.06 -26.34
C VAL A 410 1.19 1.78 -27.78
N LEU A 411 2.15 1.92 -28.70
CA LEU A 411 1.93 1.75 -30.14
C LEU A 411 3.11 1.06 -30.79
N ASP A 412 2.86 -0.02 -31.53
CA ASP A 412 3.86 -0.81 -32.24
C ASP A 412 5.15 -1.06 -31.40
N ASN A 413 6.25 -0.37 -31.75
CA ASN A 413 7.56 -0.42 -31.09
C ASN A 413 7.91 0.85 -30.28
N GLY A 414 6.92 1.59 -29.80
CA GLY A 414 7.11 2.81 -29.04
C GLY A 414 5.94 3.15 -28.13
N PHE A 415 5.99 4.36 -27.59
CA PHE A 415 4.98 4.88 -26.70
C PHE A 415 4.89 6.40 -26.75
N ILE A 416 3.77 6.93 -26.26
CA ILE A 416 3.52 8.34 -26.01
C ILE A 416 3.26 8.50 -24.52
N ILE A 417 3.93 9.44 -23.85
CA ILE A 417 3.60 9.87 -22.49
C ILE A 417 3.42 11.39 -22.52
N HIS A 418 2.37 11.89 -21.89
CA HIS A 418 2.04 13.31 -21.90
C HIS A 418 1.19 13.73 -20.70
N SER A 419 1.14 15.03 -20.42
CA SER A 419 0.43 15.58 -19.25
C SER A 419 -1.08 15.80 -19.47
N ALA A 420 -1.52 15.78 -20.73
CA ALA A 420 -2.85 16.17 -21.16
C ALA A 420 -3.90 15.06 -21.07
N ASN A 421 -5.12 15.42 -20.69
CA ASN A 421 -6.30 14.63 -21.06
C ASN A 421 -6.56 14.77 -22.56
N TRP A 422 -7.21 13.79 -23.19
CA TRP A 422 -7.65 13.91 -24.59
C TRP A 422 -8.96 14.70 -24.67
N ALA A 423 -8.88 15.96 -24.25
CA ALA A 423 -9.94 16.96 -24.36
C ALA A 423 -9.62 17.97 -25.45
N LYS A 424 -10.61 18.75 -25.89
CA LYS A 424 -10.40 19.86 -26.85
C LYS A 424 -9.45 20.94 -26.33
N SER A 425 -9.30 21.07 -25.02
CA SER A 425 -8.32 21.98 -24.39
C SER A 425 -6.95 21.32 -24.20
N GLY A 426 -6.89 20.01 -23.98
CA GLY A 426 -5.63 19.28 -23.75
C GLY A 426 -4.87 19.00 -25.04
N ILE A 427 -5.55 18.51 -26.08
CA ILE A 427 -4.99 18.23 -27.42
C ILE A 427 -5.86 18.95 -28.48
N PRO A 428 -5.74 20.28 -28.59
CA PRO A 428 -6.63 21.12 -29.38
C PRO A 428 -6.37 21.01 -30.88
N LYS A 429 -7.43 20.94 -31.69
CA LYS A 429 -7.33 20.92 -33.16
C LYS A 429 -6.85 22.26 -33.76
N ASP A 430 -7.17 23.38 -33.11
CA ASP A 430 -6.68 24.70 -33.48
C ASP A 430 -5.64 25.13 -32.44
N ASN A 431 -4.42 25.38 -32.89
CA ASN A 431 -3.28 25.63 -32.02
C ASN A 431 -3.30 27.03 -31.36
N THR A 432 -4.30 27.86 -31.62
CA THR A 432 -4.50 29.15 -30.94
C THR A 432 -5.26 29.04 -29.61
N TYR A 433 -5.76 27.83 -29.28
CA TYR A 433 -6.53 27.54 -28.08
C TYR A 433 -6.00 26.30 -27.39
N GLY A 434 -5.97 26.29 -26.05
CA GLY A 434 -5.73 25.09 -25.27
C GLY A 434 -4.93 25.35 -24.01
N ASN A 435 -4.68 24.28 -23.26
CA ASN A 435 -3.82 24.25 -22.10
C ASN A 435 -2.35 24.15 -22.54
N ARG A 436 -1.45 24.67 -21.71
CA ARG A 436 -0.03 24.30 -21.78
C ARG A 436 0.15 22.91 -21.20
N GLU A 437 0.61 22.00 -22.04
CA GLU A 437 0.86 20.58 -21.75
C GLU A 437 2.13 20.13 -22.48
N TRP A 438 2.84 19.16 -21.93
CA TRP A 438 4.02 18.56 -22.56
C TRP A 438 3.76 17.10 -22.93
N GLY A 439 4.41 16.63 -23.98
CA GLY A 439 4.35 15.24 -24.40
C GLY A 439 5.58 14.81 -25.16
N ILE A 440 5.82 13.51 -25.17
CA ILE A 440 6.91 12.91 -25.93
C ILE A 440 6.47 11.58 -26.54
N VAL A 441 6.86 11.37 -27.79
CA VAL A 441 6.85 10.06 -28.45
C VAL A 441 8.25 9.47 -28.35
N VAL A 442 8.39 8.23 -27.89
CA VAL A 442 9.68 7.51 -27.84
C VAL A 442 9.54 6.20 -28.59
N LYS A 443 10.47 5.90 -29.51
CA LYS A 443 10.53 4.58 -30.17
C LYS A 443 11.54 3.72 -29.42
N SER A 444 11.02 2.79 -28.63
CA SER A 444 11.78 1.85 -27.80
C SER A 444 10.96 0.59 -27.61
N GLU A 445 11.46 -0.54 -28.12
CA GLU A 445 10.80 -1.84 -27.96
C GLU A 445 10.75 -2.25 -26.49
N ASN A 446 11.86 -2.15 -25.76
CA ASN A 446 11.90 -2.49 -24.33
C ASN A 446 10.99 -1.60 -23.47
N GLY A 447 10.94 -0.30 -23.76
CA GLY A 447 10.01 0.61 -23.06
C GLY A 447 8.55 0.31 -23.38
N SER A 448 8.25 -0.02 -24.65
CA SER A 448 6.92 -0.48 -25.08
C SER A 448 6.52 -1.77 -24.37
N GLU A 449 7.39 -2.77 -24.30
CA GLU A 449 7.14 -4.04 -23.59
C GLU A 449 6.93 -3.85 -22.08
N PHE A 450 7.67 -2.94 -21.44
CA PHE A 450 7.41 -2.56 -20.05
C PHE A 450 6.00 -1.97 -19.89
N LEU A 451 5.62 -1.01 -20.74
CA LEU A 451 4.29 -0.39 -20.67
C LEU A 451 3.16 -1.35 -21.04
N LYS A 452 3.39 -2.34 -21.92
CA LYS A 452 2.43 -3.43 -22.16
C LYS A 452 2.19 -4.24 -20.89
N LYS A 453 3.25 -4.60 -20.15
CA LYS A 453 3.11 -5.32 -18.86
C LYS A 453 2.30 -4.52 -17.87
N VAL A 454 2.59 -3.22 -17.76
CA VAL A 454 1.84 -2.29 -16.92
C VAL A 454 0.37 -2.23 -17.34
N PHE A 455 0.11 -1.99 -18.63
CA PHE A 455 -1.25 -1.89 -19.16
C PHE A 455 -2.04 -3.18 -18.92
N TYR A 456 -1.46 -4.36 -19.18
CA TYR A 456 -2.16 -5.63 -18.99
C TYR A 456 -2.30 -6.03 -17.53
N TYR A 457 -1.42 -5.57 -16.65
CA TYR A 457 -1.62 -5.70 -15.21
C TYR A 457 -2.88 -4.94 -14.77
N ASP A 458 -3.02 -3.70 -15.25
CA ASP A 458 -4.21 -2.88 -14.95
C ASP A 458 -5.46 -3.44 -15.65
N TRP A 459 -5.38 -3.71 -16.95
CA TRP A 459 -6.47 -4.17 -17.81
C TRP A 459 -7.17 -5.42 -17.30
N ASN A 460 -6.40 -6.42 -16.84
CA ASN A 460 -6.93 -7.73 -16.46
C ASN A 460 -7.49 -7.78 -15.03
N TYR A 461 -7.44 -6.66 -14.31
CA TYR A 461 -7.90 -6.60 -12.94
C TYR A 461 -9.41 -6.42 -12.83
N ARG A 462 -9.98 -6.88 -11.72
CA ARG A 462 -11.44 -6.87 -11.50
C ARG A 462 -12.05 -5.47 -11.44
N ASP A 463 -11.29 -4.45 -11.04
CA ASP A 463 -11.74 -3.06 -11.06
C ASP A 463 -11.76 -2.45 -12.46
N CYS A 464 -11.18 -3.11 -13.47
CA CYS A 464 -11.25 -2.71 -14.87
C CYS A 464 -12.40 -3.44 -15.58
N VAL A 465 -13.58 -2.84 -15.54
CA VAL A 465 -14.83 -3.42 -16.04
C VAL A 465 -15.03 -3.07 -17.51
N GLU A 466 -15.49 -4.05 -18.29
CA GLU A 466 -15.83 -3.85 -19.70
C GLU A 466 -16.94 -2.83 -19.91
N TYR A 467 -16.80 -2.03 -20.97
CA TYR A 467 -17.83 -1.09 -21.38
C TYR A 467 -19.17 -1.79 -21.63
N ASN A 468 -20.21 -1.31 -20.95
CA ASN A 468 -21.57 -1.78 -21.14
C ASN A 468 -22.47 -0.64 -21.64
N GLU A 469 -23.00 -0.77 -22.86
CA GLU A 469 -23.85 0.26 -23.47
C GLU A 469 -25.16 0.52 -22.69
N THR A 470 -25.65 -0.45 -21.91
CA THR A 470 -26.88 -0.31 -21.11
C THR A 470 -26.64 0.36 -19.75
N SER A 471 -25.38 0.61 -19.38
CA SER A 471 -25.07 1.28 -18.12
C SER A 471 -25.61 2.70 -18.09
N PHE A 472 -26.34 3.04 -17.03
CA PHE A 472 -26.90 4.39 -16.87
C PHE A 472 -25.81 5.46 -16.65
N THR A 473 -24.77 5.13 -15.91
CA THR A 473 -23.73 6.09 -15.47
C THR A 473 -22.58 6.19 -16.45
N HIS A 474 -22.20 5.10 -17.12
CA HIS A 474 -21.00 5.01 -17.97
C HIS A 474 -21.24 4.31 -19.32
N GLY A 475 -22.50 4.03 -19.67
CA GLY A 475 -22.88 3.45 -20.96
C GLY A 475 -23.22 4.50 -22.01
N LYS A 476 -24.04 4.13 -23.00
CA LYS A 476 -24.44 5.00 -24.12
C LYS A 476 -25.10 6.28 -23.58
N PRO A 477 -24.84 7.47 -24.16
CA PRO A 477 -25.54 8.69 -23.75
C PRO A 477 -27.03 8.67 -24.19
N PRO A 478 -27.87 9.56 -23.63
CA PRO A 478 -29.26 9.73 -24.07
C PRO A 478 -29.42 9.98 -25.58
N GLU A 479 -30.56 9.62 -26.16
CA GLU A 479 -30.80 9.71 -27.61
C GLU A 479 -30.74 11.13 -28.18
N ASP A 480 -31.04 12.13 -27.35
CA ASP A 480 -31.01 13.55 -27.69
C ASP A 480 -29.60 14.17 -27.57
N PHE A 481 -28.62 13.44 -27.03
CA PHE A 481 -27.25 13.91 -26.95
C PHE A 481 -26.55 13.85 -28.31
N SER A 482 -25.94 14.96 -28.71
CA SER A 482 -25.06 15.03 -29.87
C SER A 482 -23.71 15.64 -29.48
N ILE A 483 -22.62 14.99 -29.90
CA ILE A 483 -21.28 15.50 -29.61
C ILE A 483 -20.99 16.74 -30.47
N SER A 484 -20.47 17.79 -29.83
CA SER A 484 -20.11 19.02 -30.55
C SER A 484 -18.79 18.86 -31.30
N TYR A 485 -18.78 19.17 -32.59
CA TYR A 485 -17.58 19.30 -33.42
C TYR A 485 -17.08 20.75 -33.57
N TYR A 486 -17.54 21.65 -32.69
CA TYR A 486 -16.98 23.00 -32.63
C TYR A 486 -15.48 22.94 -32.32
N VAL A 487 -14.68 23.66 -33.10
CA VAL A 487 -13.25 23.85 -32.90
C VAL A 487 -13.04 25.17 -32.14
N PRO A 488 -12.69 25.12 -30.85
CA PRO A 488 -12.43 26.34 -30.10
C PRO A 488 -11.20 27.05 -30.65
N LYS A 489 -11.25 28.37 -30.68
CA LYS A 489 -10.15 29.26 -31.06
C LYS A 489 -9.83 30.20 -29.91
N GLY A 490 -8.59 30.64 -29.83
CA GLY A 490 -8.12 31.50 -28.76
C GLY A 490 -7.19 32.59 -29.26
N ASN A 491 -6.60 33.32 -28.31
CA ASN A 491 -5.67 34.41 -28.59
C ASN A 491 -4.20 34.00 -28.38
N TYR A 492 -3.93 32.71 -28.15
CA TYR A 492 -2.57 32.21 -28.08
C TYR A 492 -1.95 32.27 -29.48
N LYS A 493 -0.70 32.76 -29.55
CA LYS A 493 0.08 32.77 -30.80
C LYS A 493 1.00 31.55 -30.79
N PRO A 494 0.76 30.52 -31.62
CA PRO A 494 1.62 29.34 -31.72
C PRO A 494 3.06 29.75 -32.00
N LYS A 495 4.00 29.09 -31.34
CA LYS A 495 5.43 29.40 -31.42
C LYS A 495 6.31 28.17 -31.62
N PHE A 496 5.91 27.01 -31.12
CA PHE A 496 6.78 25.84 -31.03
C PHE A 496 6.37 24.72 -31.99
N ASP A 497 7.24 24.40 -32.94
CA ASP A 497 7.16 23.15 -33.68
C ASP A 497 7.58 21.96 -32.79
N ALA A 498 7.25 20.74 -33.20
CA ALA A 498 7.73 19.54 -32.52
C ALA A 498 9.23 19.32 -32.79
N LEU A 499 9.99 18.96 -31.75
CA LEU A 499 11.39 18.58 -31.88
C LEU A 499 11.51 17.09 -32.16
N LYS A 500 12.12 16.73 -33.30
CA LYS A 500 12.48 15.34 -33.63
C LYS A 500 13.98 15.14 -33.41
N ILE A 501 14.35 14.12 -32.64
CA ILE A 501 15.74 13.73 -32.46
C ILE A 501 16.01 12.33 -32.99
N ASN A 502 17.21 12.13 -33.52
CA ASN A 502 17.74 10.85 -33.99
C ASN A 502 19.12 10.62 -33.36
N THR A 503 19.17 10.68 -32.03
CA THR A 503 20.39 10.52 -31.22
C THR A 503 20.09 9.52 -30.12
N THR A 504 21.13 8.82 -29.64
CA THR A 504 21.00 7.93 -28.48
C THR A 504 20.80 8.76 -27.22
N PHE A 505 19.81 8.40 -26.41
CA PHE A 505 19.54 8.99 -25.11
C PHE A 505 19.03 7.94 -24.12
N ASN A 506 19.28 8.19 -22.84
CA ASN A 506 18.72 7.40 -21.75
C ASN A 506 17.37 7.96 -21.35
N PHE A 507 16.48 7.06 -20.90
CA PHE A 507 15.22 7.44 -20.28
C PHE A 507 14.86 6.48 -19.16
N SER A 508 14.03 6.96 -18.23
CA SER A 508 13.37 6.10 -17.26
C SER A 508 11.86 6.31 -17.28
N ILE A 509 11.10 5.26 -17.00
CA ILE A 509 9.65 5.31 -16.82
C ILE A 509 9.37 5.10 -15.34
N ILE A 510 8.64 6.03 -14.75
CA ILE A 510 8.28 6.05 -13.33
C ILE A 510 6.77 5.99 -13.17
N LEU A 511 6.32 5.33 -12.10
CA LEU A 511 4.91 5.03 -11.86
C LEU A 511 4.51 5.49 -10.47
N ALA A 512 3.35 6.14 -10.34
CA ALA A 512 2.72 6.35 -9.05
C ALA A 512 1.62 5.30 -8.84
N PRO A 513 1.46 4.78 -7.60
CA PRO A 513 2.23 5.13 -6.41
C PRO A 513 3.52 4.32 -6.21
N ASP A 514 3.94 3.53 -7.19
CA ASP A 514 4.98 2.50 -7.04
C ASP A 514 6.38 3.05 -6.72
N ASN A 515 6.89 3.99 -7.51
CA ASN A 515 8.27 4.49 -7.40
C ASN A 515 8.44 6.00 -7.69
N ALA A 516 7.40 6.67 -8.20
CA ALA A 516 7.52 8.06 -8.65
C ALA A 516 7.94 9.06 -7.56
N GLU A 517 7.52 8.87 -6.30
CA GLU A 517 7.91 9.77 -5.21
C GLU A 517 9.43 9.78 -5.02
N GLU A 518 10.04 8.61 -4.93
CA GLU A 518 11.48 8.47 -4.70
C GLU A 518 12.28 8.93 -5.92
N GLU A 519 11.86 8.58 -7.13
CA GLU A 519 12.56 8.96 -8.36
C GLU A 519 12.51 10.47 -8.61
N ILE A 520 11.38 11.14 -8.34
CA ILE A 520 11.28 12.60 -8.46
C ILE A 520 12.16 13.29 -7.40
N ILE A 521 12.18 12.80 -6.15
CA ILE A 521 13.07 13.33 -5.11
C ILE A 521 14.53 13.16 -5.52
N ASN A 522 14.92 12.00 -6.04
CA ASN A 522 16.28 11.73 -6.49
C ASN A 522 16.69 12.62 -7.67
N LEU A 523 15.77 12.88 -8.59
CA LEU A 523 15.97 13.81 -9.71
C LEU A 523 16.24 15.24 -9.21
N ILE A 524 15.47 15.74 -8.24
CA ILE A 524 15.67 17.07 -7.64
C ILE A 524 16.98 17.13 -6.85
N LYS A 525 17.30 16.09 -6.05
CA LYS A 525 18.57 15.99 -5.30
C LYS A 525 19.80 16.10 -6.20
N GLY A 526 19.69 15.55 -7.41
CA GLY A 526 20.77 15.51 -8.39
C GLY A 526 21.11 16.84 -9.06
N ALA A 527 20.28 17.88 -8.91
CA ALA A 527 20.46 19.17 -9.55
C ALA A 527 21.73 19.90 -9.11
N LYS A 528 22.43 20.51 -10.06
CA LYS A 528 23.74 21.18 -9.87
C LYS A 528 23.74 22.66 -10.22
N GLU A 529 22.80 23.12 -11.04
CA GLU A 529 22.76 24.50 -11.55
C GLU A 529 21.36 25.11 -11.45
N GLU A 530 20.34 24.42 -11.96
CA GLU A 530 18.99 24.97 -12.09
C GLU A 530 17.88 23.91 -12.04
N ILE A 531 16.75 24.29 -11.43
CA ILE A 531 15.52 23.50 -11.35
C ILE A 531 14.37 24.35 -11.86
N LEU A 532 13.70 23.88 -12.93
CA LEU A 532 12.50 24.50 -13.48
C LEU A 532 11.30 23.58 -13.24
N VAL A 533 10.29 24.08 -12.54
CA VAL A 533 9.09 23.33 -12.18
C VAL A 533 7.87 23.97 -12.86
N GLU A 534 7.15 23.24 -13.71
CA GLU A 534 5.88 23.71 -14.28
C GLU A 534 4.76 22.74 -13.91
N GLN A 535 3.86 23.19 -13.04
CA GLN A 535 2.81 22.36 -12.46
C GLN A 535 1.44 23.04 -12.60
N ALA A 536 0.40 22.25 -12.88
CA ALA A 536 -0.98 22.72 -12.82
C ALA A 536 -1.28 23.22 -11.40
N TYR A 537 -0.93 22.42 -10.40
CA TYR A 537 -0.92 22.83 -9.01
C TYR A 537 0.15 22.10 -8.18
N ILE A 538 0.51 22.70 -7.05
CA ILE A 538 1.35 22.07 -6.02
C ILE A 538 0.60 22.19 -4.68
N GLN A 539 0.54 21.10 -3.92
CA GLN A 539 0.03 21.09 -2.56
C GLN A 539 1.21 21.33 -1.60
N LEU A 540 1.13 22.34 -0.73
CA LEU A 540 2.21 22.72 0.18
C LEU A 540 2.50 21.64 1.24
N GLU A 541 1.48 21.23 1.98
CA GLU A 541 1.57 20.27 3.08
C GLU A 541 0.84 18.97 2.71
N TRP A 542 1.47 17.84 2.99
CA TRP A 542 0.87 16.49 2.92
C TRP A 542 0.56 16.00 4.33
N GLU A 543 -0.10 14.86 4.46
CA GLU A 543 -0.21 14.19 5.75
C GLU A 543 1.19 13.93 6.35
N GLY A 544 1.39 14.38 7.59
CA GLY A 544 2.68 14.27 8.29
C GLY A 544 3.69 15.41 8.00
N GLY A 545 3.35 16.40 7.17
CA GLY A 545 4.11 17.65 7.04
C GLY A 545 4.46 18.06 5.60
N LEU A 546 5.51 18.88 5.47
CA LEU A 546 5.85 19.56 4.22
C LEU A 546 6.02 18.57 3.06
N ASN A 547 5.41 18.90 1.92
CA ASN A 547 5.54 18.15 0.68
C ASN A 547 7.02 17.82 0.40
N PRO A 548 7.40 16.53 0.28
CA PRO A 548 8.76 16.08 0.07
C PRO A 548 9.46 16.71 -1.14
N PHE A 549 8.72 17.00 -2.22
CA PHE A 549 9.28 17.66 -3.40
C PHE A 549 9.62 19.12 -3.11
N ILE A 550 8.73 19.85 -2.42
CA ILE A 550 9.01 21.23 -1.97
C ILE A 550 10.20 21.24 -1.01
N ARG A 551 10.24 20.32 -0.06
CA ARG A 551 11.35 20.20 0.90
C ARG A 551 12.69 20.04 0.19
N GLU A 552 12.77 19.18 -0.83
CA GLU A 552 14.02 18.99 -1.56
C GLU A 552 14.36 20.19 -2.46
N VAL A 553 13.37 20.78 -3.14
CA VAL A 553 13.57 22.02 -3.90
C VAL A 553 14.13 23.15 -3.01
N LEU A 554 13.62 23.29 -1.78
CA LEU A 554 14.15 24.23 -0.79
C LEU A 554 15.60 23.90 -0.39
N ASN A 555 15.92 22.63 -0.17
CA ASN A 555 17.27 22.19 0.17
C ASN A 555 18.27 22.53 -0.95
N ARG A 556 17.87 22.33 -2.21
CA ARG A 556 18.68 22.70 -3.38
C ARG A 556 18.83 24.22 -3.48
N ASN A 557 17.74 24.98 -3.32
CA ASN A 557 17.80 26.46 -3.33
C ASN A 557 18.75 27.01 -2.25
N LYS A 558 18.68 26.48 -1.03
CA LYS A 558 19.59 26.84 0.08
C LYS A 558 21.05 26.49 -0.20
N SER A 559 21.31 25.53 -1.09
CA SER A 559 22.65 25.15 -1.53
C SER A 559 23.17 26.00 -2.71
N GLY A 560 22.40 27.01 -3.16
CA GLY A 560 22.78 27.94 -4.23
C GLY A 560 22.25 27.57 -5.62
N ILE A 561 21.47 26.49 -5.75
CA ILE A 561 20.84 26.06 -7.01
C ILE A 561 19.69 27.02 -7.35
N LYS A 562 19.58 27.46 -8.60
CA LYS A 562 18.49 28.34 -9.01
C LYS A 562 17.19 27.56 -9.13
N VAL A 563 16.10 28.11 -8.61
CA VAL A 563 14.78 27.48 -8.73
C VAL A 563 13.75 28.46 -9.28
N TYR A 564 13.02 28.02 -10.31
CA TYR A 564 11.90 28.74 -10.90
C TYR A 564 10.67 27.84 -10.96
N VAL A 565 9.52 28.35 -10.51
CA VAL A 565 8.27 27.60 -10.47
C VAL A 565 7.17 28.34 -11.22
N ILE A 566 6.51 27.67 -12.17
CA ILE A 566 5.28 28.15 -12.82
C ILE A 566 4.11 27.33 -12.28
N LEU A 567 3.09 28.03 -11.81
CA LEU A 567 1.81 27.48 -11.37
C LEU A 567 0.67 28.10 -12.17
N ASN A 568 -0.41 27.36 -12.35
CA ASN A 568 -1.62 27.93 -12.92
C ASN A 568 -2.32 28.89 -11.94
N LYS A 569 -2.75 30.05 -12.42
CA LYS A 569 -3.66 30.94 -11.68
C LYS A 569 -5.10 30.52 -11.96
N TYR A 570 -5.69 29.74 -11.06
CA TYR A 570 -7.13 29.48 -11.07
C TYR A 570 -7.89 30.67 -10.50
N GLU A 571 -9.05 31.00 -11.07
CA GLU A 571 -9.89 32.11 -10.57
C GLU A 571 -10.58 31.77 -9.25
N TYR A 572 -11.05 30.52 -9.11
CA TYR A 572 -11.78 30.03 -7.96
C TYR A 572 -11.43 28.56 -7.68
N GLY A 573 -11.87 28.05 -6.52
CA GLY A 573 -11.76 26.65 -6.15
C GLY A 573 -10.47 26.29 -5.40
N TRP A 574 -10.38 25.03 -4.98
CA TRP A 574 -9.31 24.51 -4.13
C TRP A 574 -7.90 24.77 -4.72
N SER A 575 -7.71 24.50 -6.02
CA SER A 575 -6.44 24.72 -6.71
C SER A 575 -5.98 26.19 -6.72
N SER A 576 -6.92 27.15 -6.66
CA SER A 576 -6.59 28.59 -6.57
C SER A 576 -5.93 28.92 -5.22
N VAL A 577 -6.51 28.39 -4.14
CA VAL A 577 -6.04 28.62 -2.76
C VAL A 577 -4.66 28.02 -2.57
N ILE A 578 -4.48 26.74 -2.90
CA ILE A 578 -3.21 26.02 -2.66
C ILE A 578 -2.06 26.58 -3.50
N ASN A 579 -2.32 27.03 -4.74
CA ASN A 579 -1.26 27.59 -5.58
C ASN A 579 -0.81 28.95 -5.08
N LYS A 580 -1.74 29.74 -4.52
CA LYS A 580 -1.42 31.02 -3.89
C LYS A 580 -0.59 30.80 -2.62
N GLU A 581 -1.04 29.91 -1.74
CA GLU A 581 -0.34 29.55 -0.50
C GLU A 581 1.08 29.02 -0.79
N THR A 582 1.19 28.07 -1.72
CA THR A 582 2.50 27.51 -2.12
C THR A 582 3.41 28.57 -2.71
N LYS A 583 2.88 29.49 -3.53
CA LYS A 583 3.66 30.62 -4.06
C LYS A 583 4.22 31.49 -2.94
N GLU A 584 3.36 31.92 -2.02
CA GLU A 584 3.76 32.80 -0.90
C GLU A 584 4.88 32.14 -0.09
N PHE A 585 4.70 30.88 0.30
CA PHE A 585 5.70 30.12 1.04
C PHE A 585 7.05 29.97 0.29
N LEU A 586 7.01 29.64 -1.01
CA LEU A 586 8.23 29.49 -1.81
C LEU A 586 8.97 30.83 -1.99
N GLU A 587 8.25 31.93 -2.22
CA GLU A 587 8.86 33.27 -2.36
C GLU A 587 9.48 33.77 -1.05
N GLU A 588 8.83 33.51 0.09
CA GLU A 588 9.41 33.78 1.42
C GLU A 588 10.71 33.02 1.66
N ASN A 589 10.91 31.87 0.99
CA ASN A 589 12.12 31.07 1.03
C ASN A 589 13.08 31.34 -0.15
N GLY A 590 12.92 32.46 -0.85
CA GLY A 590 13.85 32.93 -1.89
C GLY A 590 13.73 32.22 -3.24
N ILE A 591 12.65 31.47 -3.48
CA ILE A 591 12.38 30.81 -4.77
C ILE A 591 11.50 31.72 -5.63
N LYS A 592 11.79 31.80 -6.93
CA LYS A 592 10.99 32.62 -7.85
C LYS A 592 9.77 31.84 -8.34
N VAL A 593 8.58 32.39 -8.14
CA VAL A 593 7.32 31.71 -8.53
C VAL A 593 6.43 32.61 -9.38
N LYS A 594 5.97 32.09 -10.53
CA LYS A 594 4.99 32.75 -11.41
C LYS A 594 3.64 32.05 -11.33
N LEU A 595 2.60 32.77 -10.88
CA LEU A 595 1.21 32.40 -11.16
C LEU A 595 0.83 32.86 -12.56
N HIS A 596 0.78 31.93 -13.50
CA HIS A 596 0.47 32.21 -14.89
C HIS A 596 -1.04 32.35 -15.10
N SER A 597 -1.47 33.42 -15.78
CA SER A 597 -2.89 33.75 -15.96
C SER A 597 -3.30 34.09 -17.40
N GLN A 598 -2.41 33.90 -18.39
CA GLN A 598 -2.67 34.30 -19.77
C GLN A 598 -3.31 33.16 -20.58
N TYR A 599 -2.95 31.92 -20.25
CA TYR A 599 -3.61 30.68 -20.65
C TYR A 599 -3.48 29.66 -19.51
N THR A 600 -4.22 28.56 -19.58
CA THR A 600 -4.17 27.54 -18.53
C THR A 600 -2.86 26.77 -18.57
N ILE A 601 -2.12 26.76 -17.47
CA ILE A 601 -1.04 25.80 -17.25
C ILE A 601 -1.68 24.52 -16.71
N HIS A 602 -1.55 23.42 -17.45
CA HIS A 602 -2.03 22.13 -16.98
C HIS A 602 -0.94 21.05 -17.10
N ASN A 603 0.31 21.47 -17.25
CA ASN A 603 1.49 20.63 -17.32
C ASN A 603 1.88 20.06 -15.94
N LYS A 604 2.71 19.00 -15.95
CA LYS A 604 3.34 18.38 -14.78
C LYS A 604 4.79 18.04 -15.13
N GLY A 605 5.56 19.10 -15.34
CA GLY A 605 6.92 19.05 -15.85
C GLY A 605 7.96 19.45 -14.80
N LEU A 606 9.15 18.87 -14.94
CA LEU A 606 10.34 19.23 -14.17
C LEU A 606 11.55 19.18 -15.11
N ILE A 607 12.38 20.21 -15.11
CA ILE A 607 13.64 20.26 -15.87
C ILE A 607 14.78 20.45 -14.87
N ILE A 608 15.84 19.67 -15.02
CA ILE A 608 17.04 19.73 -14.19
C ILE A 608 18.25 20.06 -15.08
N ASP A 609 18.93 21.16 -14.75
CA ASP A 609 20.21 21.60 -15.31
C ASP A 609 20.23 21.77 -16.85
N GLY A 610 19.07 21.83 -17.50
CA GLY A 610 18.97 21.80 -18.97
C GLY A 610 19.46 20.47 -19.59
N GLU A 611 19.56 19.40 -18.79
CA GLU A 611 20.05 18.08 -19.22
C GLU A 611 19.00 16.98 -19.08
N LYS A 612 18.07 17.12 -18.12
CA LYS A 612 17.02 16.13 -17.86
C LYS A 612 15.66 16.80 -17.83
N VAL A 613 14.66 16.11 -18.38
CA VAL A 613 13.26 16.54 -18.30
C VAL A 613 12.36 15.39 -17.88
N LEU A 614 11.45 15.66 -16.94
CA LEU A 614 10.31 14.82 -16.62
C LEU A 614 9.07 15.33 -17.36
N ILE A 615 8.46 14.44 -18.14
CA ILE A 615 7.11 14.63 -18.70
C ILE A 615 6.19 13.63 -18.01
N SER A 616 5.13 14.11 -17.34
CA SER A 616 4.30 13.24 -16.50
C SER A 616 2.84 13.64 -16.43
N SER A 617 2.03 12.76 -15.83
CA SER A 617 0.67 13.06 -15.38
C SER A 617 0.60 13.53 -13.91
N ILE A 618 1.73 13.53 -13.19
CA ILE A 618 1.84 13.58 -11.73
C ILE A 618 1.84 15.02 -11.22
N ASN A 619 0.72 15.46 -10.65
CA ASN A 619 0.72 16.73 -9.93
C ASN A 619 1.49 16.57 -8.62
N TRP A 620 2.10 17.64 -8.12
CA TRP A 620 2.78 17.61 -6.82
C TRP A 620 1.79 17.74 -5.65
N GLY A 621 0.78 16.87 -5.64
CA GLY A 621 -0.19 16.71 -4.57
C GLY A 621 -0.23 15.27 -4.07
N GLU A 622 -0.52 15.09 -2.78
CA GLU A 622 -0.35 13.80 -2.11
C GLU A 622 -1.15 12.67 -2.77
N ASN A 623 -2.41 12.94 -3.11
CA ASN A 623 -3.25 11.95 -3.79
C ASN A 623 -2.66 11.50 -5.14
N SER A 624 -2.09 12.43 -5.92
CA SER A 624 -1.49 12.10 -7.23
C SER A 624 -0.28 11.19 -7.04
N VAL A 625 0.57 11.48 -6.06
CA VAL A 625 1.81 10.74 -5.83
C VAL A 625 1.59 9.40 -5.13
N ARG A 626 0.67 9.32 -4.15
CA ARG A 626 0.55 8.17 -3.24
C ARG A 626 -0.71 7.33 -3.43
N ARG A 627 -1.70 7.80 -4.20
CA ARG A 627 -3.02 7.14 -4.29
C ARG A 627 -3.56 6.96 -5.71
N ASN A 628 -3.12 7.76 -6.67
CA ASN A 628 -3.52 7.62 -8.06
C ASN A 628 -2.60 6.64 -8.80
N ARG A 629 -3.13 6.03 -9.86
CA ARG A 629 -2.30 5.45 -10.92
C ARG A 629 -1.80 6.60 -11.79
N GLU A 630 -0.50 6.87 -11.79
CA GLU A 630 0.11 7.91 -12.63
C GLU A 630 1.34 7.37 -13.36
N ILE A 631 1.81 8.13 -14.34
CA ILE A 631 3.01 7.81 -15.12
C ILE A 631 3.85 9.06 -15.39
N GLY A 632 5.17 8.86 -15.46
CA GLY A 632 6.11 9.84 -15.98
C GLY A 632 7.23 9.19 -16.76
N VAL A 633 7.86 9.97 -17.64
CA VAL A 633 9.12 9.61 -18.31
C VAL A 633 10.16 10.69 -18.02
N VAL A 634 11.30 10.28 -17.50
CA VAL A 634 12.49 11.13 -17.37
C VAL A 634 13.39 10.87 -18.57
N VAL A 635 13.75 11.91 -19.31
CA VAL A 635 14.62 11.82 -20.47
C VAL A 635 15.91 12.57 -20.20
N GLU A 636 17.04 11.91 -20.44
CA GLU A 636 18.39 12.47 -20.28
C GLU A 636 18.96 12.81 -21.66
N ASP A 637 18.58 13.97 -22.18
CA ASP A 637 19.07 14.51 -23.45
C ASP A 637 18.99 16.04 -23.42
N LYS A 638 20.11 16.71 -23.72
CA LYS A 638 20.20 18.18 -23.69
C LYS A 638 19.29 18.85 -24.70
N ASN A 639 19.11 18.29 -25.90
CA ASN A 639 18.28 18.92 -26.92
C ASN A 639 16.80 18.87 -26.52
N ILE A 640 16.35 17.74 -25.98
CA ILE A 640 15.00 17.59 -25.46
C ILE A 640 14.78 18.50 -24.24
N ALA A 641 15.73 18.53 -23.29
CA ALA A 641 15.63 19.38 -22.12
C ALA A 641 15.59 20.87 -22.50
N SER A 642 16.49 21.33 -23.39
CA SER A 642 16.47 22.71 -23.91
C SER A 642 15.18 23.06 -24.64
N TYR A 643 14.56 22.12 -25.37
CA TYR A 643 13.27 22.36 -26.02
C TYR A 643 12.16 22.70 -25.01
N PHE A 644 12.06 21.92 -23.93
CA PHE A 644 11.07 22.20 -22.88
C PHE A 644 11.46 23.40 -22.02
N GLU A 645 12.74 23.68 -21.85
CA GLU A 645 13.24 24.89 -21.20
C GLU A 645 12.84 26.16 -21.98
N ASP A 646 12.96 26.16 -23.31
CA ASP A 646 12.49 27.27 -24.15
C ASP A 646 10.99 27.52 -24.00
N ILE A 647 10.21 26.43 -23.90
CA ILE A 647 8.76 26.48 -23.64
C ILE A 647 8.49 27.06 -22.25
N PHE A 648 9.21 26.61 -21.23
CA PHE A 648 9.11 27.11 -19.86
C PHE A 648 9.40 28.62 -19.82
N TRP A 649 10.52 29.07 -20.38
CA TRP A 649 10.89 30.48 -20.38
C TRP A 649 9.96 31.34 -21.23
N TYR A 650 9.38 30.77 -22.28
CA TYR A 650 8.30 31.45 -23.01
C TYR A 650 7.07 31.63 -22.14
N ALA A 651 6.60 30.60 -21.43
CA ALA A 651 5.50 30.72 -20.48
C ALA A 651 5.83 31.69 -19.33
N TRP A 652 7.08 31.71 -18.87
CA TRP A 652 7.60 32.63 -17.86
C TRP A 652 7.53 34.09 -18.31
N ASN A 653 7.85 34.37 -19.57
CA ASN A 653 7.88 35.73 -20.11
C ASN A 653 6.61 36.14 -20.86
N TYR A 654 5.68 35.21 -21.08
CA TYR A 654 4.46 35.46 -21.86
C TYR A 654 3.61 36.57 -21.25
N LYS A 655 3.25 37.54 -22.10
CA LYS A 655 2.31 38.64 -21.84
C LYS A 655 1.49 38.84 -23.10
N VAL A 656 0.17 38.92 -22.97
CA VAL A 656 -0.68 39.36 -24.09
C VAL A 656 -0.44 40.86 -24.28
N GLU A 657 -0.07 41.27 -25.50
CA GLU A 657 -0.05 42.69 -25.87
C GLU A 657 -1.46 43.25 -25.68
N LYS A 658 -1.62 44.22 -24.78
CA LYS A 658 -2.87 44.97 -24.68
C LYS A 658 -3.05 45.73 -25.99
N THR A 659 -4.00 45.31 -26.81
CA THR A 659 -4.48 46.17 -27.91
C THR A 659 -5.22 47.35 -27.29
N GLU A 660 -4.55 48.49 -27.13
CA GLU A 660 -5.13 49.73 -26.60
C GLU A 660 -6.24 50.33 -27.50
N GLY A 661 -6.46 49.80 -28.71
CA GLY A 661 -7.39 50.40 -29.69
C GLY A 661 -8.88 50.02 -29.58
N GLY A 662 -9.26 48.99 -28.81
CA GLY A 662 -10.64 48.48 -28.84
C GLY A 662 -11.66 49.32 -28.07
N ILE A 663 -11.24 49.89 -26.92
CA ILE A 663 -12.12 50.61 -26.00
C ILE A 663 -12.40 52.03 -26.52
N GLU A 664 -11.40 52.71 -27.10
CA GLU A 664 -11.59 54.04 -27.69
C GLU A 664 -12.50 54.02 -28.92
N ILE A 665 -12.38 53.01 -29.80
CA ILE A 665 -13.28 52.85 -30.96
C ILE A 665 -14.72 52.59 -30.51
N PHE A 666 -14.92 51.82 -29.43
CA PHE A 666 -16.25 51.54 -28.88
C PHE A 666 -16.89 52.78 -28.25
N TYR A 667 -16.14 53.59 -27.47
CA TYR A 667 -16.64 54.86 -26.95
C TYR A 667 -16.88 55.90 -28.05
N THR A 668 -16.05 55.92 -29.09
CA THR A 668 -16.22 56.81 -30.25
C THR A 668 -17.49 56.44 -31.04
N LEU A 669 -17.75 55.14 -31.24
CA LEU A 669 -18.98 54.65 -31.89
C LEU A 669 -20.23 54.97 -31.06
N ILE A 670 -20.20 54.80 -29.74
CA ILE A 670 -21.32 55.18 -28.84
C ILE A 670 -21.55 56.69 -28.87
N ALA A 671 -20.49 57.51 -28.81
CA ALA A 671 -20.59 58.96 -28.89
C ALA A 671 -21.19 59.41 -30.25
N PHE A 672 -20.79 58.77 -31.35
CA PHE A 672 -21.33 59.04 -32.68
C PHE A 672 -22.81 58.64 -32.79
N LEU A 673 -23.20 57.49 -32.22
CA LEU A 673 -24.59 57.05 -32.15
C LEU A 673 -25.47 58.02 -31.36
N LEU A 674 -24.97 58.52 -30.22
CA LEU A 674 -25.65 59.50 -29.38
C LEU A 674 -25.81 60.86 -30.09
N ILE A 675 -24.82 61.28 -30.89
CA ILE A 675 -24.91 62.50 -31.71
C ILE A 675 -25.95 62.35 -32.83
N ILE A 676 -26.01 61.19 -33.49
CA ILE A 676 -27.03 60.90 -34.53
C ILE A 676 -28.43 60.86 -33.91
N LEU A 677 -28.60 60.22 -32.75
CA LEU A 677 -29.88 60.18 -32.03
C LEU A 677 -30.32 61.57 -31.57
N ARG A 678 -29.39 62.43 -31.12
CA ARG A 678 -29.70 63.81 -30.70
C ARG A 678 -30.08 64.74 -31.86
N ARG A 679 -29.61 64.47 -33.08
CA ARG A 679 -29.99 65.21 -34.30
C ARG A 679 -31.34 64.79 -34.89
N ARG A 680 -31.91 63.65 -34.47
CA ARG A 680 -33.27 63.21 -34.86
C ARG A 680 -34.38 63.70 -33.91
N ILE A 681 -34.03 64.35 -32.80
CA ILE A 681 -34.98 64.84 -31.77
C ILE A 681 -35.00 66.39 -31.75
N LYS A 682 -34.80 67.04 -32.90
CA LYS A 682 -35.02 68.48 -33.05
C LYS A 682 -35.87 68.79 -34.26
#